data_AF-A0A7I9XP31-F1
#
_entry.id   AF-A0A7I9XP31-F1
#
_cell.length_a   1.000
_cell.length_b   1.000
_cell.length_c   1.000
_cell.angle_alpha   90.00
_cell.angle_beta   90.00
_cell.angle_gamma   90.00
#
_symmetry.space_group_name_H-M   'P 1'
#
loop_
_entity.id
_entity.type
_entity.pdbx_description
1 polymer ?
#
loop_
_entity_poly.entity_id
_entity_poly.type
_entity_poly.pdbx_seq_one_letter_code
_entity_poly.pdbx_strand_id
1 'polypeptide(L)'
;MSARKSRHSRSQKSRRVFGATSAAAAFLAFGMTPVVAAPAAYADLDDLFDILNTDLFGTATGDISFLNGDDAMTVFTNLHADLEGWLADTDNTALIAQINDPWIDLFGRGLIGNGDAAWDGTNDSMFGWLGLGNLNDGGFLFGDGATGGIDTDGNGLVGGDAGFFGFGGAAGAGIDGGDGGSGGVGGDGGFLFGAGGTGGAGGAGKIGADGVNPSTTGPADAGDPGESQTDTDPGGDATGGNGGDGADGVGGQDGGDGGTGGDATADQDAIAGNGGNGGTGGNGADGQTGGNGGTGGAGGRGGLFAGDGGAGGAGGAGADGGSGSAAGNGGNGSDGGHAVSGMHNLTGPSSGLMVTNGAADGGTGGAGGNGGTGGSGGDGGTGGAGGVGGAAQAFGAHAGAHGVGGAGGDGGNSGAGGDGGQGGNGGLGGVPTSGAFASVGQGGDGGAGGNGGDAGAVGKGGAGGDSGGGNHGADGVNGQLPAASGNGGQGGNGGGSTGNAADSTVGGVTGSKGGDGGDGGNIGNGGDGGQGGYGGYGGSGLKADSGDDGGNGGNGGDGGAGGNGGNGGSISGNAGNGGNGGNAGGGGAGGTSLGKAADGDFSTGDGDGAHGGNGGNGGDGGTGGDGGAAGQVLGTGDAGTAGDGGRGGYGGTNGGAGAGGTGAAGTADHINGGNGGDAGDAGEVGQGGAGGSGAHEGAPGADGAPRTANNGGGGSGGRGFDATAPGAKGGNGGNGGNGGTYNSNGGSGGAGGNGGPGTAGDPNTGDPGTPGGAGGQGGDGGSGGTVSGNGGLGGRGGNGGVGGAGGTGVPGEDGGADGAGGAAGTGGSRAGSVSGGQGGTGTPNGPKGASGDPGAAGPNGEPGTAGGATNP
;
A
#
# COMPACT_ATOMS: atom_id res chain seq x y z
N MET A 1 18.47 -17.24 -34.50
CA MET A 1 19.27 -16.98 -35.72
C MET A 1 20.16 -15.77 -35.46
N SER A 2 21.47 -15.88 -35.79
CA SER A 2 22.55 -14.87 -35.92
C SER A 2 22.56 -13.66 -34.96
N ALA A 3 23.46 -13.52 -33.97
CA ALA A 3 24.95 -13.52 -33.94
C ALA A 3 25.64 -12.33 -34.63
N ARG A 4 26.27 -11.44 -33.82
CA ARG A 4 27.51 -10.66 -34.05
C ARG A 4 27.86 -9.91 -32.74
N LYS A 5 29.08 -9.76 -32.25
CA LYS A 5 30.38 -10.45 -32.39
C LYS A 5 31.28 -9.81 -31.31
N SER A 6 31.68 -10.56 -30.28
CA SER A 6 32.62 -10.11 -29.25
C SER A 6 34.07 -10.17 -29.77
N ARG A 7 34.93 -9.26 -29.32
CA ARG A 7 36.39 -9.31 -29.54
C ARG A 7 37.08 -9.43 -28.19
N HIS A 8 37.59 -10.61 -27.90
CA HIS A 8 38.52 -10.89 -26.80
C HIS A 8 39.96 -10.83 -27.35
N SER A 9 40.84 -10.09 -26.67
CA SER A 9 42.27 -10.04 -26.94
C SER A 9 43.00 -11.19 -26.24
N ARG A 10 43.99 -11.77 -26.94
CA ARG A 10 44.65 -13.04 -26.65
C ARG A 10 45.72 -12.93 -25.55
N SER A 11 45.65 -13.87 -24.61
CA SER A 11 46.75 -14.35 -23.77
C SER A 11 47.86 -14.98 -24.62
N GLN A 12 49.12 -14.58 -24.41
CA GLN A 12 50.30 -15.31 -24.86
C GLN A 12 51.05 -15.88 -23.66
N LYS A 13 50.80 -17.17 -23.38
CA LYS A 13 51.62 -18.03 -22.53
C LYS A 13 52.82 -18.53 -23.35
N SER A 14 54.03 -18.29 -22.86
CA SER A 14 55.25 -18.95 -23.33
C SER A 14 55.70 -19.97 -22.27
N ARG A 15 55.62 -21.26 -22.62
CA ARG A 15 56.35 -22.36 -21.96
C ARG A 15 57.50 -22.76 -22.89
N ARG A 16 58.68 -23.03 -22.34
CA ARG A 16 59.66 -24.05 -22.78
C ARG A 16 60.76 -24.15 -21.69
N VAL A 17 60.88 -25.26 -20.95
CA VAL A 17 61.45 -26.60 -21.29
C VAL A 17 62.88 -26.72 -20.76
N PHE A 18 63.07 -27.67 -19.84
CA PHE A 18 64.34 -28.24 -19.40
C PHE A 18 65.11 -28.87 -20.57
N GLY A 19 66.44 -28.70 -20.59
CA GLY A 19 67.34 -29.40 -21.51
C GLY A 19 68.79 -29.32 -21.03
N ALA A 20 69.33 -30.47 -20.63
CA ALA A 20 70.70 -30.70 -20.17
C ALA A 20 71.74 -30.65 -21.30
N THR A 21 72.97 -30.22 -21.01
CA THR A 21 74.18 -30.69 -21.71
C THR A 21 75.43 -30.55 -20.85
N SER A 22 76.09 -31.70 -20.64
CA SER A 22 77.45 -31.92 -20.16
C SER A 22 78.52 -31.62 -21.23
N ALA A 23 79.66 -31.03 -20.83
CA ALA A 23 80.99 -31.15 -21.48
C ALA A 23 82.07 -30.68 -20.48
N ALA A 24 82.85 -31.56 -19.86
CA ALA A 24 84.10 -32.17 -20.35
C ALA A 24 85.32 -31.21 -20.36
N ALA A 25 86.14 -31.38 -19.31
CA ALA A 25 87.60 -31.24 -19.18
C ALA A 25 88.41 -30.52 -20.28
N ALA A 26 89.24 -29.57 -19.84
CA ALA A 26 90.55 -29.32 -20.43
C ALA A 26 91.58 -28.93 -19.35
N PHE A 27 92.67 -29.69 -19.34
CA PHE A 27 93.89 -29.53 -18.54
C PHE A 27 94.56 -28.16 -18.73
N LEU A 28 95.03 -27.55 -17.65
CA LEU A 28 96.24 -26.72 -17.70
C LEU A 28 97.09 -26.94 -16.46
N ALA A 29 98.16 -27.71 -16.65
CA ALA A 29 99.24 -27.91 -15.70
C ALA A 29 100.35 -26.88 -15.95
N PHE A 30 100.72 -26.13 -14.92
CA PHE A 30 102.00 -25.42 -14.80
C PHE A 30 102.28 -25.35 -13.29
N GLY A 31 103.14 -26.21 -12.74
CA GLY A 31 104.55 -25.85 -12.54
C GLY A 31 104.79 -25.40 -11.09
N MET A 32 104.63 -26.30 -10.11
CA MET A 32 105.05 -26.03 -8.73
C MET A 32 106.54 -26.32 -8.56
N THR A 33 107.32 -25.29 -8.24
CA THR A 33 108.56 -25.44 -7.46
C THR A 33 108.20 -25.33 -5.97
N PRO A 34 108.85 -26.09 -5.07
CA PRO A 34 108.52 -26.04 -3.65
C PRO A 34 109.05 -24.74 -3.06
N VAL A 35 108.16 -23.85 -2.64
CA VAL A 35 108.51 -22.80 -1.69
C VAL A 35 108.42 -23.42 -0.30
N VAL A 36 109.54 -23.32 0.42
CA VAL A 36 109.75 -23.73 1.80
C VAL A 36 108.53 -23.44 2.66
N ALA A 37 108.09 -24.43 3.44
CA ALA A 37 107.12 -24.26 4.51
C ALA A 37 107.62 -23.15 5.46
N ALA A 38 106.94 -22.00 5.45
CA ALA A 38 106.99 -21.09 6.58
C ALA A 38 106.46 -21.86 7.81
N PRO A 39 107.04 -21.65 9.01
CA PRO A 39 106.55 -22.34 10.20
C PRO A 39 105.06 -22.03 10.38
N ALA A 40 104.26 -23.07 10.57
CA ALA A 40 102.93 -22.92 11.12
C ALA A 40 103.10 -22.28 12.51
N ALA A 41 102.89 -20.98 12.59
CA ALA A 41 102.53 -20.37 13.86
C ALA A 41 101.16 -20.98 14.21
N TYR A 42 101.16 -21.89 15.17
CA TYR A 42 99.99 -22.15 15.97
C TYR A 42 99.75 -20.85 16.75
N ALA A 43 99.03 -19.91 16.14
CA ALA A 43 98.14 -19.08 16.91
C ALA A 43 96.93 -20.00 17.13
N ASP A 44 96.88 -20.58 18.31
CA ASP A 44 95.64 -21.16 18.82
C ASP A 44 94.60 -20.04 18.95
N LEU A 45 93.34 -20.43 19.14
CA LEU A 45 92.28 -19.45 19.39
C LEU A 45 92.56 -18.65 20.68
N ASP A 46 93.36 -19.21 21.61
CA ASP A 46 93.74 -18.58 22.87
C ASP A 46 94.57 -17.29 22.66
N ASP A 47 95.52 -17.27 21.70
CA ASP A 47 96.31 -16.07 21.36
C ASP A 47 95.48 -14.93 20.72
N LEU A 48 94.39 -15.24 20.01
CA LEU A 48 93.47 -14.23 19.45
C LEU A 48 92.62 -13.56 20.55
N PHE A 49 92.31 -14.30 21.62
CA PHE A 49 91.55 -13.78 22.76
C PHE A 49 92.42 -13.16 23.85
N ASP A 50 93.73 -13.46 23.91
CA ASP A 50 94.67 -12.83 24.85
C ASP A 50 94.83 -11.31 24.60
N ILE A 51 94.64 -10.86 23.35
CA ILE A 51 94.63 -9.43 22.99
C ILE A 51 93.37 -8.69 23.51
N LEU A 52 92.27 -9.43 23.66
CA LEU A 52 91.01 -8.91 24.23
C LEU A 52 91.03 -8.94 25.76
N ASN A 53 91.83 -9.83 26.34
CA ASN A 53 91.87 -10.10 27.78
C ASN A 53 92.69 -9.08 28.57
N THR A 54 93.67 -8.40 27.96
CA THR A 54 94.75 -7.80 28.79
C THR A 54 94.97 -6.30 28.64
N ASP A 55 94.60 -5.60 27.56
CA ASP A 55 94.91 -4.16 27.46
C ASP A 55 93.81 -3.25 26.87
N LEU A 56 92.70 -3.78 26.34
CA LEU A 56 91.71 -2.95 25.63
C LEU A 56 90.48 -2.55 26.48
N PHE A 57 90.06 -3.36 27.46
CA PHE A 57 88.76 -3.14 28.16
C PHE A 57 88.84 -2.88 29.67
N GLY A 58 90.04 -2.81 30.25
CA GLY A 58 90.29 -2.21 31.57
C GLY A 58 89.26 -2.49 32.67
N THR A 59 89.05 -3.75 33.08
CA THR A 59 88.31 -4.07 34.32
C THR A 59 89.24 -4.67 35.38
N ALA A 60 89.14 -4.19 36.62
CA ALA A 60 90.12 -4.40 37.69
C ALA A 60 90.07 -5.79 38.37
N THR A 61 89.36 -6.76 37.81
CA THR A 61 89.35 -8.14 38.31
C THR A 61 89.41 -9.09 37.13
N GLY A 62 90.64 -9.42 36.70
CA GLY A 62 90.93 -10.37 35.64
C GLY A 62 90.57 -11.81 36.00
N ASP A 63 89.27 -12.10 36.01
CA ASP A 63 88.76 -13.47 35.91
C ASP A 63 87.58 -13.46 34.94
N ILE A 64 87.87 -13.56 33.65
CA ILE A 64 86.85 -13.94 32.68
C ILE A 64 86.88 -15.49 32.68
N SER A 65 86.12 -16.12 33.57
CA SER A 65 85.97 -17.59 33.62
C SER A 65 85.10 -18.04 32.43
N PHE A 66 85.69 -18.08 31.24
CA PHE A 66 85.03 -18.33 29.94
C PHE A 66 84.76 -19.81 29.58
N LEU A 67 85.10 -20.77 30.45
CA LEU A 67 85.11 -22.21 30.07
C LEU A 67 84.32 -23.14 31.00
N ASN A 68 83.54 -22.62 31.96
CA ASN A 68 82.81 -23.45 32.91
C ASN A 68 81.33 -23.66 32.53
N GLY A 69 81.09 -24.38 31.43
CA GLY A 69 79.78 -25.00 31.15
C GLY A 69 78.63 -24.07 30.73
N ASP A 70 78.88 -22.77 30.61
CA ASP A 70 77.93 -21.81 30.07
C ASP A 70 77.92 -21.88 28.53
N ASP A 71 76.75 -21.64 27.93
CA ASP A 71 76.61 -21.59 26.48
C ASP A 71 77.41 -20.40 25.91
N ALA A 72 78.09 -20.59 24.79
CA ALA A 72 78.94 -19.58 24.14
C ALA A 72 78.17 -18.27 23.85
N MET A 73 76.86 -18.37 23.59
CA MET A 73 76.00 -17.20 23.44
C MET A 73 75.78 -16.43 24.75
N THR A 74 75.72 -17.11 25.90
CA THR A 74 75.59 -16.44 27.21
C THR A 74 76.85 -15.65 27.54
N VAL A 75 78.02 -16.21 27.21
CA VAL A 75 79.31 -15.52 27.36
C VAL A 75 79.37 -14.29 26.45
N PHE A 76 78.98 -14.43 25.18
CA PHE A 76 78.90 -13.32 24.25
C PHE A 76 77.94 -12.22 24.72
N THR A 77 76.75 -12.54 25.20
CA THR A 77 75.77 -11.55 25.69
C THR A 77 76.32 -10.72 26.86
N ASN A 78 77.05 -11.34 27.79
CA ASN A 78 77.67 -10.62 28.91
C ASN A 78 78.82 -9.70 28.43
N LEU A 79 79.71 -10.21 27.58
CA LEU A 79 80.79 -9.42 26.98
C LEU A 79 80.25 -8.25 26.16
N HIS A 80 79.20 -8.51 25.40
CA HIS A 80 78.52 -7.52 24.60
C HIS A 80 77.95 -6.42 25.51
N ALA A 81 77.24 -6.77 26.58
CA ALA A 81 76.70 -5.79 27.53
C ALA A 81 77.77 -4.90 28.18
N ASP A 82 78.93 -5.47 28.52
CA ASP A 82 80.05 -4.70 29.08
C ASP A 82 80.65 -3.73 28.04
N LEU A 83 80.79 -4.17 26.79
CA LEU A 83 81.36 -3.35 25.71
C LEU A 83 80.36 -2.29 25.20
N GLU A 84 79.06 -2.57 25.22
CA GLU A 84 78.01 -1.58 25.03
C GLU A 84 78.08 -0.47 26.10
N GLY A 85 78.30 -0.87 27.36
CA GLY A 85 78.53 0.07 28.46
C GLY A 85 79.76 0.96 28.22
N TRP A 86 80.82 0.41 27.62
CA TRP A 86 82.03 1.15 27.28
C TRP A 86 81.84 2.09 26.07
N LEU A 87 81.11 1.67 25.04
CA LEU A 87 80.77 2.49 23.86
C LEU A 87 79.86 3.67 24.22
N ALA A 88 78.95 3.48 25.18
CA ALA A 88 78.02 4.51 25.64
C ALA A 88 78.65 5.54 26.61
N ASP A 89 79.84 5.25 27.16
CA ASP A 89 80.54 6.17 28.06
C ASP A 89 81.09 7.38 27.31
N THR A 90 80.57 8.56 27.64
CA THR A 90 80.99 9.83 27.03
C THR A 90 82.47 10.12 27.19
N ASP A 91 83.12 9.59 28.23
CA ASP A 91 84.56 9.78 28.47
C ASP A 91 85.41 9.09 27.39
N ASN A 92 84.88 8.07 26.71
CA ASN A 92 85.58 7.31 25.65
C ASN A 92 85.41 7.92 24.24
N THR A 93 84.53 8.91 24.06
CA THR A 93 84.15 9.47 22.75
C THR A 93 85.36 9.85 21.86
N ALA A 94 86.35 10.54 22.42
CA ALA A 94 87.51 11.01 21.67
C ALA A 94 88.45 9.86 21.24
N LEU A 95 88.54 8.81 22.07
CA LEU A 95 89.31 7.61 21.77
C LEU A 95 88.61 6.77 20.69
N ILE A 96 87.29 6.61 20.81
CA ILE A 96 86.48 5.90 19.82
C ILE A 96 86.57 6.58 18.44
N ALA A 97 86.51 7.92 18.39
CA ALA A 97 86.72 8.66 17.14
C ALA A 97 88.10 8.40 16.53
N GLN A 98 89.19 8.45 17.33
CA GLN A 98 90.53 8.14 16.83
C GLN A 98 90.66 6.71 16.28
N ILE A 99 89.98 5.75 16.91
CA ILE A 99 89.96 4.36 16.44
C ILE A 99 89.20 4.25 15.11
N ASN A 100 88.10 4.97 14.98
CA ASN A 100 87.19 4.83 13.86
C ASN A 100 87.51 5.70 12.64
N ASP A 101 88.07 6.90 12.80
CA ASP A 101 88.33 7.84 11.70
C ASP A 101 89.09 7.19 10.51
N PRO A 102 90.16 6.40 10.72
CA PRO A 102 90.84 5.72 9.61
C PRO A 102 89.96 4.68 8.89
N TRP A 103 89.04 4.07 9.63
CA TRP A 103 88.13 3.05 9.10
C TRP A 103 86.95 3.68 8.37
N ILE A 104 86.43 4.80 8.88
CA ILE A 104 85.36 5.55 8.24
C ILE A 104 85.85 6.12 6.89
N ASP A 105 87.05 6.69 6.83
CA ASP A 105 87.60 7.22 5.57
C ASP A 105 87.84 6.13 4.51
N LEU A 106 88.27 4.96 4.96
CA LEU A 106 88.73 3.88 4.09
C LEU A 106 87.61 2.94 3.66
N PHE A 107 86.72 2.62 4.59
CA PHE A 107 85.64 1.63 4.46
C PHE A 107 84.25 2.21 4.69
N GLY A 108 84.11 3.48 5.06
CA GLY A 108 82.80 4.12 5.23
C GLY A 108 82.02 3.62 6.43
N ARG A 109 82.69 3.01 7.42
CA ARG A 109 82.13 2.56 8.69
C ARG A 109 83.20 2.43 9.77
N GLY A 110 82.79 2.41 11.04
CA GLY A 110 83.70 2.27 12.17
C GLY A 110 84.37 0.89 12.27
N LEU A 111 85.47 0.80 13.03
CA LEU A 111 86.00 -0.49 13.48
C LEU A 111 85.20 -1.00 14.69
N ILE A 112 84.79 -0.09 15.57
CA ILE A 112 83.95 -0.37 16.73
C ILE A 112 82.78 0.63 16.82
N GLY A 113 81.61 0.22 17.29
CA GLY A 113 80.45 1.12 17.53
C GLY A 113 79.14 0.65 16.90
N ASN A 114 78.02 1.30 17.24
CA ASN A 114 76.67 0.76 17.00
C ASN A 114 75.94 1.32 15.78
N GLY A 115 76.70 1.76 14.78
CA GLY A 115 76.17 2.47 13.62
C GLY A 115 75.47 3.79 13.96
N ASP A 116 75.04 4.50 12.92
CA ASP A 116 74.28 5.74 13.01
C ASP A 116 72.90 5.56 12.37
N ALA A 117 71.86 5.61 13.20
CA ALA A 117 70.48 5.47 12.77
C ALA A 117 70.01 6.61 11.86
N ALA A 118 70.69 7.76 11.88
CA ALA A 118 70.38 8.90 11.02
C ALA A 118 71.06 8.81 9.64
N TRP A 119 71.90 7.79 9.40
CA TRP A 119 72.62 7.61 8.15
C TRP A 119 71.83 6.73 7.16
N ASP A 120 71.39 7.31 6.05
CA ASP A 120 70.68 6.63 4.95
C ASP A 120 71.47 6.64 3.62
N GLY A 121 72.71 7.13 3.64
CA GLY A 121 73.56 7.33 2.47
C GLY A 121 74.31 6.07 2.00
N THR A 122 74.74 6.09 0.72
CA THR A 122 75.64 5.09 0.17
C THR A 122 77.06 5.23 0.73
N ASN A 123 77.79 4.13 0.79
CA ASN A 123 79.19 4.15 1.19
C ASN A 123 80.08 4.68 0.05
N ASP A 124 80.46 5.96 0.15
CA ASP A 124 81.31 6.65 -0.83
C ASP A 124 82.82 6.63 -0.46
N SER A 125 83.21 5.82 0.54
CA SER A 125 84.61 5.68 0.95
C SER A 125 85.49 5.01 -0.11
N MET A 126 86.80 5.03 0.11
CA MET A 126 87.78 4.48 -0.84
C MET A 126 87.52 3.01 -1.22
N PHE A 127 87.03 2.20 -0.28
CA PHE A 127 86.68 0.79 -0.50
C PHE A 127 85.17 0.53 -0.45
N GLY A 128 84.34 1.57 -0.47
CA GLY A 128 82.88 1.41 -0.46
C GLY A 128 82.35 0.58 -1.63
N TRP A 129 83.07 0.53 -2.75
CA TRP A 129 82.72 -0.34 -3.89
C TRP A 129 82.72 -1.83 -3.55
N LEU A 130 83.40 -2.26 -2.48
CA LEU A 130 83.42 -3.65 -2.01
C LEU A 130 82.10 -4.06 -1.33
N GLY A 131 81.22 -3.10 -1.01
CA GLY A 131 79.92 -3.39 -0.39
C GLY A 131 80.03 -3.94 1.03
N LEU A 132 81.02 -3.48 1.80
CA LEU A 132 81.29 -3.94 3.17
C LEU A 132 80.51 -3.15 4.24
N GLY A 133 79.29 -2.71 3.91
CA GLY A 133 78.44 -1.91 4.78
C GLY A 133 78.65 -0.38 4.68
N ASN A 134 77.95 0.40 5.50
CA ASN A 134 78.01 1.85 5.61
C ASN A 134 77.98 2.29 7.10
N LEU A 135 77.83 3.60 7.36
CA LEU A 135 77.78 4.15 8.71
C LEU A 135 76.52 3.76 9.50
N ASN A 136 75.47 3.25 8.87
CA ASN A 136 74.30 2.70 9.56
C ASN A 136 74.61 1.34 10.22
N ASP A 137 75.59 0.63 9.68
CA ASP A 137 76.05 -0.64 10.20
C ASP A 137 76.99 -0.45 11.40
N GLY A 138 77.13 -1.48 12.22
CA GLY A 138 78.01 -1.48 13.39
C GLY A 138 79.50 -1.35 13.07
N GLY A 139 80.37 -1.57 14.05
CA GLY A 139 81.81 -1.61 13.82
C GLY A 139 82.21 -2.82 12.97
N PHE A 140 83.38 -2.81 12.33
CA PHE A 140 83.90 -3.98 11.59
C PHE A 140 84.24 -5.13 12.52
N LEU A 141 84.81 -4.81 13.68
CA LEU A 141 85.16 -5.78 14.69
C LEU A 141 84.02 -5.99 15.68
N PHE A 142 83.54 -4.91 16.31
CA PHE A 142 82.48 -4.99 17.32
C PHE A 142 81.47 -3.87 17.19
N GLY A 143 80.20 -4.20 17.39
CA GLY A 143 79.14 -3.23 17.62
C GLY A 143 77.90 -3.57 16.85
N ASP A 144 76.79 -3.06 17.37
CA ASP A 144 75.47 -3.40 16.86
C ASP A 144 75.14 -2.62 15.60
N GLY A 145 74.23 -3.16 14.80
CA GLY A 145 73.63 -2.38 13.74
C GLY A 145 72.69 -1.29 14.29
N ALA A 146 72.65 -0.13 13.65
CA ALA A 146 71.71 0.90 14.04
C ALA A 146 70.27 0.49 13.72
N THR A 147 69.29 1.02 14.47
CA THR A 147 67.88 0.81 14.16
C THR A 147 67.48 1.53 12.87
N GLY A 148 66.75 0.86 11.99
CA GLY A 148 66.25 1.43 10.74
C GLY A 148 65.21 2.53 10.97
N GLY A 149 65.32 3.63 10.24
CA GLY A 149 64.35 4.73 10.22
C GLY A 149 63.11 4.44 9.36
N ILE A 150 62.46 5.49 8.85
CA ILE A 150 61.30 5.40 7.97
C ILE A 150 61.59 6.24 6.71
N ASP A 151 61.25 5.73 5.53
CA ASP A 151 61.41 6.45 4.27
C ASP A 151 60.28 7.49 4.04
N THR A 152 60.41 8.28 2.98
CA THR A 152 59.42 9.31 2.62
C THR A 152 58.07 8.75 2.16
N ASP A 153 58.03 7.48 1.76
CA ASP A 153 56.83 6.78 1.33
C ASP A 153 56.14 6.08 2.53
N GLY A 154 56.75 6.14 3.71
CA GLY A 154 56.23 5.57 4.94
C GLY A 154 56.62 4.11 5.19
N ASN A 155 57.55 3.55 4.41
CA ASN A 155 58.08 2.22 4.66
C ASN A 155 59.19 2.26 5.71
N GLY A 156 59.27 1.21 6.51
CA GLY A 156 60.39 0.96 7.40
C GLY A 156 61.68 0.75 6.61
N LEU A 157 62.73 1.45 7.02
CA LEU A 157 64.08 1.24 6.48
C LEU A 157 64.74 0.02 7.12
N VAL A 158 65.73 -0.52 6.42
CA VAL A 158 66.53 -1.65 6.87
C VAL A 158 67.29 -1.26 8.14
N GLY A 159 67.39 -2.16 9.12
CA GLY A 159 68.29 -2.00 10.27
C GLY A 159 69.72 -2.31 9.87
N GLY A 160 70.69 -1.61 10.44
CA GLY A 160 72.10 -1.80 10.09
C GLY A 160 72.59 -3.22 10.40
N ASP A 161 73.57 -3.69 9.64
CA ASP A 161 74.22 -4.97 9.88
C ASP A 161 75.27 -4.85 10.99
N ALA A 162 75.44 -5.90 11.79
CA ALA A 162 76.56 -5.99 12.72
C ALA A 162 77.89 -6.36 12.01
N GLY A 163 79.01 -6.19 12.71
CA GLY A 163 80.34 -6.59 12.24
C GLY A 163 80.67 -8.07 12.45
N PHE A 164 81.87 -8.34 12.96
CA PHE A 164 82.25 -9.71 13.36
C PHE A 164 81.53 -10.16 14.65
N PHE A 165 81.33 -9.22 15.58
CA PHE A 165 80.66 -9.42 16.86
C PHE A 165 79.63 -8.30 17.07
N GLY A 166 78.37 -8.65 17.35
CA GLY A 166 77.31 -7.67 17.58
C GLY A 166 75.95 -8.17 17.14
N PHE A 167 74.89 -7.50 17.58
CA PHE A 167 73.51 -7.74 17.16
C PHE A 167 73.15 -6.89 15.94
N GLY A 168 72.43 -7.48 14.99
CA GLY A 168 71.88 -6.72 13.88
C GLY A 168 70.85 -5.72 14.36
N GLY A 169 70.78 -4.57 13.71
CA GLY A 169 69.84 -3.51 14.04
C GLY A 169 68.40 -3.93 13.75
N ALA A 170 67.47 -3.58 14.64
CA ALA A 170 66.05 -3.73 14.34
C ALA A 170 65.67 -2.84 13.16
N ALA A 171 64.77 -3.30 12.30
CA ALA A 171 64.30 -2.47 11.21
C ALA A 171 63.26 -1.43 11.66
N GLY A 172 63.06 -0.40 10.82
CA GLY A 172 61.98 0.56 11.01
C GLY A 172 60.62 -0.08 10.81
N ALA A 173 59.62 0.38 11.56
CA ALA A 173 58.22 0.03 11.32
C ALA A 173 57.63 0.90 10.19
N GLY A 174 56.74 0.33 9.39
CA GLY A 174 55.97 1.11 8.43
C GLY A 174 54.94 2.00 9.14
N ILE A 175 54.60 3.14 8.54
CA ILE A 175 53.59 4.06 9.08
C ILE A 175 52.18 3.57 8.79
N ASP A 176 51.26 3.88 9.69
CA ASP A 176 49.84 3.69 9.44
C ASP A 176 49.36 4.67 8.35
N GLY A 177 48.54 4.18 7.43
CA GLY A 177 47.80 5.04 6.53
C GLY A 177 47.80 4.63 5.05
N GLY A 178 46.65 4.77 4.39
CA GLY A 178 46.50 4.38 2.98
C GLY A 178 46.45 2.87 2.92
N ASP A 179 47.27 2.29 2.05
CA ASP A 179 47.80 0.96 2.25
C ASP A 179 49.00 1.12 3.21
N GLY A 180 48.93 0.53 4.40
CA GLY A 180 49.93 0.75 5.46
C GLY A 180 51.34 0.44 4.98
N GLY A 181 52.32 1.23 5.45
CA GLY A 181 53.71 1.11 5.03
C GLY A 181 54.28 -0.28 5.34
N SER A 182 55.15 -0.81 4.48
CA SER A 182 55.84 -2.07 4.78
C SER A 182 56.87 -1.89 5.91
N GLY A 183 57.08 -2.92 6.72
CA GLY A 183 58.15 -2.96 7.71
C GLY A 183 59.51 -3.24 7.08
N GLY A 184 60.56 -2.63 7.61
CA GLY A 184 61.93 -2.79 7.10
C GLY A 184 62.52 -4.15 7.40
N VAL A 185 63.59 -4.54 6.71
CA VAL A 185 64.33 -5.78 7.02
C VAL A 185 65.26 -5.55 8.21
N GLY A 186 65.27 -6.44 9.20
CA GLY A 186 66.22 -6.36 10.30
C GLY A 186 67.63 -6.69 9.82
N GLY A 187 68.62 -6.00 10.36
CA GLY A 187 70.01 -6.17 9.94
C GLY A 187 70.59 -7.52 10.30
N ASP A 188 71.65 -7.92 9.62
CA ASP A 188 72.35 -9.17 9.85
C ASP A 188 73.10 -9.15 11.19
N GLY A 189 73.19 -10.31 11.84
CA GLY A 189 73.94 -10.49 13.09
C GLY A 189 75.44 -10.57 12.84
N GLY A 190 76.23 -10.54 13.92
CA GLY A 190 77.68 -10.62 13.81
C GLY A 190 78.16 -11.91 13.14
N PHE A 191 79.18 -11.81 12.29
CA PHE A 191 79.69 -12.95 11.50
C PHE A 191 80.06 -14.19 12.34
N LEU A 192 80.52 -13.98 13.56
CA LEU A 192 80.90 -15.07 14.47
C LEU A 192 79.90 -15.24 15.62
N PHE A 193 79.51 -14.14 16.26
CA PHE A 193 78.51 -14.12 17.33
C PHE A 193 77.63 -12.88 17.23
N GLY A 194 76.33 -13.11 17.43
CA GLY A 194 75.31 -12.11 17.21
C GLY A 194 74.01 -12.76 16.79
N ALA A 195 72.90 -12.12 17.10
CA ALA A 195 71.60 -12.43 16.51
C ALA A 195 71.27 -11.37 15.46
N GLY A 196 70.60 -11.79 14.40
CA GLY A 196 70.03 -10.85 13.43
C GLY A 196 68.97 -9.96 14.08
N GLY A 197 68.87 -8.73 13.58
CA GLY A 197 67.84 -7.78 13.96
C GLY A 197 66.45 -8.27 13.60
N THR A 198 65.46 -7.84 14.38
CA THR A 198 64.05 -8.11 14.09
C THR A 198 63.60 -7.29 12.88
N GLY A 199 62.81 -7.90 12.00
CA GLY A 199 62.10 -7.17 10.96
C GLY A 199 61.10 -6.17 11.54
N GLY A 200 60.91 -5.04 10.86
CA GLY A 200 59.96 -4.02 11.25
C GLY A 200 58.52 -4.48 11.11
N ALA A 201 57.61 -3.99 11.95
CA ALA A 201 56.18 -4.24 11.74
C ALA A 201 55.68 -3.46 10.51
N GLY A 202 54.72 -4.03 9.78
CA GLY A 202 53.96 -3.27 8.80
C GLY A 202 52.96 -2.32 9.45
N GLY A 203 52.69 -1.18 8.83
CA GLY A 203 51.69 -0.22 9.26
C GLY A 203 50.27 -0.69 8.97
N ALA A 204 49.30 -0.21 9.73
CA ALA A 204 47.88 -0.48 9.49
C ALA A 204 47.33 0.30 8.29
N GLY A 205 46.30 -0.25 7.64
CA GLY A 205 45.57 0.45 6.59
C GLY A 205 44.76 1.66 7.10
N LYS A 206 44.27 2.51 6.18
CA LYS A 206 43.27 3.55 6.49
C LYS A 206 41.86 2.97 6.56
N ILE A 207 41.09 3.33 7.59
CA ILE A 207 39.66 3.01 7.65
C ILE A 207 38.96 3.63 6.42
N GLY A 208 38.08 2.84 5.80
CA GLY A 208 37.25 3.28 4.70
C GLY A 208 36.30 4.38 5.14
N ALA A 209 36.17 5.43 4.33
CA ALA A 209 35.25 6.52 4.65
C ALA A 209 33.80 6.02 4.58
N ASP A 210 32.96 6.37 5.55
CA ASP A 210 31.53 6.12 5.44
C ASP A 210 30.96 6.82 4.20
N GLY A 211 29.92 6.24 3.62
CA GLY A 211 29.09 6.90 2.62
C GLY A 211 28.44 8.13 3.26
N VAL A 212 28.55 9.28 2.60
CA VAL A 212 28.01 10.53 3.11
C VAL A 212 27.10 11.14 2.06
N ASN A 213 25.80 11.16 2.35
CA ASN A 213 24.83 11.85 1.52
C ASN A 213 25.14 13.36 1.45
N PRO A 214 24.89 14.03 0.31
CA PRO A 214 25.09 15.47 0.21
C PRO A 214 24.20 16.18 1.23
N SER A 215 24.74 17.22 1.88
CA SER A 215 23.96 18.04 2.80
C SER A 215 22.87 18.79 2.03
N THR A 216 21.65 18.33 2.18
CA THR A 216 20.48 18.92 1.55
C THR A 216 19.46 19.31 2.62
N THR A 217 18.64 20.31 2.34
CA THR A 217 17.67 20.84 3.31
C THR A 217 16.28 20.32 2.98
N GLY A 218 15.88 19.24 3.64
CA GLY A 218 14.52 18.67 3.53
C GLY A 218 14.27 17.81 2.28
N PRO A 219 13.02 17.36 2.11
CA PRO A 219 12.57 16.63 0.92
C PRO A 219 12.79 17.44 -0.36
N ALA A 220 12.82 16.75 -1.50
CA ALA A 220 12.80 17.41 -2.81
C ALA A 220 11.51 18.23 -3.01
N ASP A 221 11.54 19.12 -4.01
CA ASP A 221 10.44 20.05 -4.27
C ASP A 221 9.13 19.28 -4.53
N ALA A 222 8.07 19.71 -3.84
CA ALA A 222 6.73 19.16 -4.06
C ALA A 222 6.17 19.59 -5.41
N GLY A 223 5.27 18.79 -5.95
CA GLY A 223 4.51 19.13 -7.14
C GLY A 223 3.53 20.28 -6.90
N ASP A 224 3.38 21.15 -7.89
CA ASP A 224 2.42 22.25 -7.81
C ASP A 224 0.98 21.71 -7.73
N PRO A 225 0.10 22.26 -6.87
CA PRO A 225 -1.32 21.93 -6.89
C PRO A 225 -1.95 22.24 -8.26
N GLY A 226 -2.86 21.37 -8.69
CA GLY A 226 -3.69 21.60 -9.85
C GLY A 226 -4.64 22.77 -9.65
N GLU A 227 -4.88 23.54 -10.71
CA GLU A 227 -5.77 24.70 -10.65
C GLU A 227 -7.24 24.26 -10.52
N SER A 228 -7.91 24.62 -9.42
CA SER A 228 -9.35 24.43 -9.31
C SER A 228 -10.11 25.32 -10.32
N GLN A 229 -11.14 24.78 -10.94
CA GLN A 229 -11.96 25.48 -11.92
C GLN A 229 -13.40 25.62 -11.42
N THR A 230 -13.99 26.78 -11.67
CA THR A 230 -15.43 27.01 -11.53
C THR A 230 -15.97 27.53 -12.84
N ASP A 231 -16.82 26.75 -13.50
CA ASP A 231 -17.51 27.19 -14.72
C ASP A 231 -18.96 27.56 -14.39
N THR A 232 -19.32 28.80 -14.67
CA THR A 232 -20.68 29.32 -14.47
C THR A 232 -21.46 29.51 -15.77
N ASP A 233 -20.85 29.20 -16.91
CA ASP A 233 -21.48 29.39 -18.21
C ASP A 233 -22.47 28.25 -18.50
N PRO A 234 -23.70 28.55 -18.98
CA PRO A 234 -24.66 27.51 -19.30
C PRO A 234 -24.14 26.54 -20.37
N GLY A 235 -24.02 25.26 -20.03
CA GLY A 235 -23.48 24.21 -20.90
C GLY A 235 -21.95 24.10 -20.91
N GLY A 236 -21.24 24.83 -20.05
CA GLY A 236 -19.79 24.71 -19.85
C GLY A 236 -19.43 23.51 -18.97
N ASP A 237 -18.25 22.92 -19.20
CA ASP A 237 -17.70 21.83 -18.39
C ASP A 237 -16.59 22.38 -17.50
N ALA A 238 -16.60 22.05 -16.21
CA ALA A 238 -15.50 22.39 -15.31
C ALA A 238 -14.52 21.21 -15.23
N THR A 239 -13.24 21.43 -15.53
CA THR A 239 -12.19 20.42 -15.35
C THR A 239 -11.09 20.98 -14.47
N GLY A 240 -10.91 20.41 -13.28
CA GLY A 240 -9.81 20.76 -12.40
C GLY A 240 -8.47 20.38 -13.02
N GLY A 241 -7.45 21.21 -12.83
CA GLY A 241 -6.09 20.90 -13.26
C GLY A 241 -5.53 19.71 -12.47
N ASN A 242 -4.69 18.89 -13.11
CA ASN A 242 -3.98 17.84 -12.37
C ASN A 242 -2.90 18.46 -11.47
N GLY A 243 -2.66 17.86 -10.32
CA GLY A 243 -1.49 18.15 -9.51
C GLY A 243 -0.21 17.74 -10.23
N GLY A 244 0.84 18.54 -10.08
CA GLY A 244 2.17 18.21 -10.58
C GLY A 244 2.80 17.07 -9.80
N ASP A 245 3.71 16.33 -10.42
CA ASP A 245 4.48 15.29 -9.73
C ASP A 245 5.53 15.93 -8.81
N GLY A 246 5.79 15.30 -7.67
CA GLY A 246 6.89 15.64 -6.80
C GLY A 246 8.23 15.31 -7.44
N ALA A 247 9.25 16.12 -7.15
CA ALA A 247 10.59 15.89 -7.69
C ALA A 247 11.26 14.69 -7.03
N ASP A 248 12.05 13.92 -7.79
CA ASP A 248 12.92 12.89 -7.21
C ASP A 248 13.99 13.53 -6.31
N GLY A 249 14.32 12.84 -5.22
CA GLY A 249 15.44 13.22 -4.35
C GLY A 249 16.78 13.17 -5.08
N VAL A 250 17.80 13.87 -4.56
CA VAL A 250 19.20 13.68 -4.95
C VAL A 250 20.09 13.30 -3.76
N GLY A 251 20.83 12.21 -3.89
CA GLY A 251 21.79 11.73 -2.88
C GLY A 251 21.18 11.50 -1.49
N GLY A 252 20.44 10.40 -1.30
CA GLY A 252 19.80 10.06 -0.03
C GLY A 252 18.76 11.06 0.48
N GLN A 253 18.32 12.01 -0.33
CA GLN A 253 17.17 12.86 -0.06
C GLN A 253 15.86 12.14 -0.28
N ASP A 254 14.86 12.49 0.52
CA ASP A 254 13.48 12.11 0.28
C ASP A 254 12.96 12.75 -1.01
N GLY A 255 12.08 12.04 -1.72
CA GLY A 255 11.34 12.59 -2.84
C GLY A 255 10.31 13.63 -2.38
N GLY A 256 9.94 14.54 -3.28
CA GLY A 256 8.91 15.54 -3.03
C GLY A 256 7.52 14.93 -3.09
N ASP A 257 6.58 15.45 -2.30
CA ASP A 257 5.18 15.05 -2.40
C ASP A 257 4.58 15.51 -3.74
N GLY A 258 3.60 14.79 -4.27
CA GLY A 258 2.82 15.24 -5.42
C GLY A 258 1.94 16.45 -5.06
N GLY A 259 1.48 17.20 -6.06
CA GLY A 259 0.50 18.28 -5.88
C GLY A 259 -0.93 17.73 -5.80
N THR A 260 -1.83 18.38 -5.07
CA THR A 260 -3.25 18.00 -5.05
C THR A 260 -3.91 18.24 -6.40
N GLY A 261 -4.87 17.40 -6.79
CA GLY A 261 -5.73 17.67 -7.92
C GLY A 261 -6.62 18.90 -7.68
N GLY A 262 -6.85 19.70 -8.71
CA GLY A 262 -7.74 20.85 -8.65
C GLY A 262 -9.20 20.42 -8.59
N ASP A 263 -10.02 21.11 -7.79
CA ASP A 263 -11.46 20.86 -7.74
C ASP A 263 -12.16 21.37 -9.01
N ALA A 264 -13.22 20.70 -9.42
CA ALA A 264 -14.12 21.15 -10.48
C ALA A 264 -15.51 21.47 -9.94
N THR A 265 -15.96 22.69 -10.15
CA THR A 265 -17.33 23.11 -9.84
C THR A 265 -18.00 23.64 -11.10
N ALA A 266 -18.99 22.92 -11.60
CA ALA A 266 -19.81 23.38 -12.72
C ALA A 266 -21.18 23.87 -12.18
N ASP A 267 -21.55 25.12 -12.49
CA ASP A 267 -22.82 25.74 -12.07
C ASP A 267 -24.02 25.22 -12.92
N GLN A 268 -25.21 25.77 -12.72
CA GLN A 268 -26.44 25.35 -13.39
C GLN A 268 -26.27 25.31 -14.93
N ASP A 269 -26.73 24.21 -15.52
CA ASP A 269 -26.74 23.89 -16.97
C ASP A 269 -25.46 23.25 -17.55
N ALA A 270 -24.43 23.01 -16.74
CA ALA A 270 -23.23 22.29 -17.14
C ALA A 270 -23.48 20.82 -17.52
N ILE A 271 -22.65 20.27 -18.42
CA ILE A 271 -22.69 18.86 -18.82
C ILE A 271 -21.86 18.02 -17.84
N ALA A 272 -20.68 18.45 -17.38
CA ALA A 272 -19.90 17.69 -16.39
C ALA A 272 -18.97 18.56 -15.53
N GLY A 273 -18.57 18.02 -14.37
CA GLY A 273 -17.47 18.54 -13.56
C GLY A 273 -16.45 17.42 -13.31
N ASN A 274 -15.20 17.57 -13.73
CA ASN A 274 -14.17 16.53 -13.51
C ASN A 274 -13.05 17.07 -12.63
N GLY A 275 -12.90 16.53 -11.43
CA GLY A 275 -11.78 16.85 -10.55
C GLY A 275 -10.46 16.46 -11.19
N GLY A 276 -9.42 17.26 -10.96
CA GLY A 276 -8.07 16.95 -11.45
C GLY A 276 -7.46 15.79 -10.67
N ASN A 277 -6.58 15.03 -11.30
CA ASN A 277 -5.88 13.95 -10.59
C ASN A 277 -4.83 14.53 -9.62
N GLY A 278 -4.60 13.85 -8.50
CA GLY A 278 -3.45 14.12 -7.65
C GLY A 278 -2.15 13.76 -8.35
N GLY A 279 -1.10 14.55 -8.10
CA GLY A 279 0.24 14.30 -8.59
C GLY A 279 0.90 13.13 -7.87
N THR A 280 1.82 12.45 -8.56
CA THR A 280 2.60 11.36 -7.96
C THR A 280 3.69 11.92 -7.05
N GLY A 281 4.04 11.18 -6.00
CA GLY A 281 5.21 11.50 -5.20
C GLY A 281 6.50 11.15 -5.93
N GLY A 282 7.54 11.98 -5.75
CA GLY A 282 8.87 11.73 -6.29
C GLY A 282 9.56 10.58 -5.57
N ASN A 283 10.49 9.91 -6.24
CA ASN A 283 11.25 8.82 -5.63
C ASN A 283 12.31 9.36 -4.66
N GLY A 284 12.57 8.62 -3.58
CA GLY A 284 13.71 8.85 -2.72
C GLY A 284 15.02 8.50 -3.43
N ALA A 285 16.08 9.25 -3.14
CA ALA A 285 17.38 9.00 -3.73
C ALA A 285 18.13 7.88 -3.01
N ASP A 286 18.95 7.15 -3.76
CA ASP A 286 19.85 6.14 -3.22
C ASP A 286 20.86 6.73 -2.22
N GLY A 287 21.22 5.90 -1.24
CA GLY A 287 22.33 6.15 -0.33
C GLY A 287 23.68 5.94 -1.01
N GLN A 288 24.71 6.59 -0.48
CA GLN A 288 26.08 6.48 -0.96
C GLN A 288 26.83 5.30 -0.34
N THR A 289 27.69 4.69 -1.15
CA THR A 289 28.50 3.54 -0.74
C THR A 289 29.66 3.98 0.15
N GLY A 290 29.93 3.19 1.19
CA GLY A 290 31.12 3.32 2.01
C GLY A 290 32.39 2.89 1.27
N GLY A 291 33.49 3.58 1.53
CA GLY A 291 34.80 3.29 0.97
C GLY A 291 35.41 2.02 1.56
N ASN A 292 36.28 1.36 0.81
CA ASN A 292 37.01 0.20 1.31
C ASN A 292 38.07 0.58 2.34
N GLY A 293 38.33 -0.32 3.27
CA GLY A 293 39.48 -0.23 4.17
C GLY A 293 40.80 -0.51 3.45
N GLY A 294 41.84 0.19 3.86
CA GLY A 294 43.19 0.03 3.34
C GLY A 294 43.85 -1.27 3.80
N THR A 295 44.78 -1.77 2.99
CA THR A 295 45.53 -2.99 3.33
C THR A 295 46.58 -2.72 4.41
N GLY A 296 46.91 -3.73 5.21
CA GLY A 296 48.03 -3.67 6.15
C GLY A 296 49.37 -3.93 5.47
N GLY A 297 50.43 -3.25 5.91
CA GLY A 297 51.78 -3.40 5.37
C GLY A 297 52.39 -4.76 5.71
N ALA A 298 53.25 -5.29 4.84
CA ALA A 298 53.97 -6.53 5.15
C ALA A 298 55.01 -6.30 6.26
N GLY A 299 55.20 -7.29 7.13
CA GLY A 299 56.28 -7.30 8.11
C GLY A 299 57.64 -7.55 7.47
N GLY A 300 58.67 -6.99 8.08
CA GLY A 300 60.06 -7.08 7.68
C GLY A 300 60.65 -8.48 7.83
N ARG A 301 61.62 -8.86 7.00
CA ARG A 301 62.40 -10.09 7.26
C ARG A 301 63.35 -9.87 8.44
N GLY A 302 63.66 -10.91 9.21
CA GLY A 302 64.79 -10.86 10.15
C GLY A 302 66.13 -11.06 9.46
N GLY A 303 67.24 -10.68 10.11
CA GLY A 303 68.61 -10.80 9.57
C GLY A 303 68.97 -12.22 9.09
N LEU A 304 69.64 -12.31 7.94
CA LEU A 304 69.88 -13.51 7.13
C LEU A 304 71.30 -14.09 7.23
N PHE A 305 72.31 -13.33 7.66
CA PHE A 305 73.70 -13.82 7.70
C PHE A 305 74.32 -13.86 9.09
N ALA A 306 74.85 -15.05 9.40
CA ALA A 306 75.66 -15.46 10.55
C ALA A 306 75.05 -15.25 11.95
N GLY A 307 74.99 -16.35 12.73
CA GLY A 307 74.36 -16.39 14.06
C GLY A 307 72.89 -16.83 14.04
N ASP A 308 72.16 -16.58 15.14
CA ASP A 308 70.73 -16.82 15.25
C ASP A 308 69.98 -15.86 14.31
N GLY A 309 69.04 -16.37 13.51
CA GLY A 309 68.26 -15.55 12.58
C GLY A 309 67.30 -14.62 13.33
N GLY A 310 67.18 -13.36 12.90
CA GLY A 310 66.25 -12.41 13.50
C GLY A 310 64.78 -12.81 13.32
N ALA A 311 63.88 -12.44 14.24
CA ALA A 311 62.46 -12.66 14.03
C ALA A 311 61.93 -11.80 12.87
N GLY A 312 61.01 -12.33 12.08
CA GLY A 312 60.27 -11.54 11.11
C GLY A 312 59.32 -10.56 11.82
N GLY A 313 59.16 -9.36 11.25
CA GLY A 313 58.22 -8.36 11.76
C GLY A 313 56.77 -8.79 11.57
N ALA A 314 55.86 -8.33 12.42
CA ALA A 314 54.44 -8.58 12.23
C ALA A 314 53.91 -7.85 10.98
N GLY A 315 52.93 -8.44 10.29
CA GLY A 315 52.17 -7.72 9.28
C GLY A 315 51.21 -6.72 9.92
N GLY A 316 51.00 -5.58 9.27
CA GLY A 316 50.04 -4.57 9.69
C GLY A 316 48.60 -5.06 9.55
N ALA A 317 47.69 -4.54 10.37
CA ALA A 317 46.27 -4.88 10.24
C ALA A 317 45.66 -4.22 8.99
N GLY A 318 44.76 -4.94 8.33
CA GLY A 318 43.83 -4.35 7.38
C GLY A 318 42.83 -3.47 8.13
N ALA A 319 42.37 -2.40 7.50
CA ALA A 319 41.44 -1.47 8.12
C ALA A 319 40.00 -1.80 7.80
N ASP A 320 39.07 -1.34 8.64
CA ASP A 320 37.65 -1.58 8.41
C ASP A 320 37.14 -0.81 7.17
N GLY A 321 36.16 -1.38 6.48
CA GLY A 321 35.40 -0.70 5.44
C GLY A 321 34.40 0.30 6.02
N GLY A 322 34.16 1.39 5.31
CA GLY A 322 33.17 2.40 5.69
C GLY A 322 31.74 1.88 5.53
N SER A 323 30.83 2.35 6.37
CA SER A 323 29.41 2.00 6.24
C SER A 323 28.76 2.73 5.06
N GLY A 324 27.75 2.14 4.44
CA GLY A 324 26.90 2.84 3.47
C GLY A 324 25.92 3.79 4.16
N SER A 325 25.57 4.91 3.51
CA SER A 325 24.54 5.81 4.04
C SER A 325 23.13 5.32 3.71
N ALA A 326 22.17 5.74 4.54
CA ALA A 326 20.75 5.51 4.27
C ALA A 326 20.30 6.22 3.00
N ALA A 327 19.27 5.68 2.35
CA ALA A 327 18.58 6.30 1.24
C ALA A 327 17.46 7.24 1.74
N GLY A 328 16.91 8.03 0.82
CA GLY A 328 15.72 8.83 1.08
C GLY A 328 14.44 8.04 0.86
N ASN A 329 13.38 8.46 1.52
CA ASN A 329 12.03 7.93 1.36
C ASN A 329 11.39 8.47 0.07
N GLY A 330 10.41 7.75 -0.48
CA GLY A 330 9.55 8.28 -1.52
C GLY A 330 8.63 9.36 -0.99
N GLY A 331 8.36 10.38 -1.80
CA GLY A 331 7.34 11.39 -1.51
C GLY A 331 5.94 10.79 -1.61
N ASN A 332 4.97 11.38 -0.93
CA ASN A 332 3.59 10.91 -0.97
C ASN A 332 2.92 11.35 -2.27
N GLY A 333 2.03 10.52 -2.80
CA GLY A 333 1.05 10.95 -3.78
C GLY A 333 0.00 11.82 -3.09
N SER A 334 -0.59 12.74 -3.85
CA SER A 334 -1.57 13.68 -3.30
C SER A 334 -3.01 13.33 -3.69
N ASP A 335 -3.97 13.88 -2.96
CA ASP A 335 -5.39 13.61 -3.21
C ASP A 335 -5.84 14.12 -4.59
N GLY A 336 -6.77 13.39 -5.22
CA GLY A 336 -7.50 13.87 -6.39
C GLY A 336 -8.52 14.93 -6.03
N GLY A 337 -8.74 15.87 -6.95
CA GLY A 337 -9.70 16.95 -6.80
C GLY A 337 -11.14 16.47 -6.77
N HIS A 338 -11.99 17.19 -6.06
CA HIS A 338 -13.41 16.92 -5.99
C HIS A 338 -14.15 17.43 -7.21
N ALA A 339 -15.30 16.82 -7.49
CA ALA A 339 -16.18 17.28 -8.56
C ALA A 339 -17.59 17.59 -8.08
N VAL A 340 -18.13 18.68 -8.61
CA VAL A 340 -19.50 19.14 -8.39
C VAL A 340 -20.11 19.57 -9.72
N SER A 341 -21.33 19.12 -10.00
CA SER A 341 -22.16 19.61 -11.11
C SER A 341 -23.50 20.15 -10.59
N GLY A 342 -23.98 21.25 -11.18
CA GLY A 342 -25.34 21.76 -10.99
C GLY A 342 -26.41 20.83 -11.60
N MET A 343 -27.69 21.08 -11.25
CA MET A 343 -28.86 20.32 -11.73
C MET A 343 -29.79 21.24 -12.54
N HIS A 344 -30.12 20.87 -13.78
CA HIS A 344 -30.95 21.70 -14.67
C HIS A 344 -32.45 21.31 -14.63
N ASN A 345 -33.35 22.29 -14.73
CA ASN A 345 -34.79 22.08 -14.92
C ASN A 345 -35.13 21.98 -16.41
N LEU A 346 -35.20 20.77 -16.95
CA LEU A 346 -35.59 20.58 -18.35
C LEU A 346 -37.12 20.75 -18.48
N THR A 347 -37.53 21.98 -18.80
CA THR A 347 -38.88 22.42 -19.26
C THR A 347 -39.99 22.64 -18.23
N GLY A 348 -40.17 23.93 -17.87
CA GLY A 348 -41.46 24.53 -17.46
C GLY A 348 -42.03 24.12 -16.10
N PRO A 349 -42.92 24.94 -15.49
CA PRO A 349 -43.44 24.74 -14.13
C PRO A 349 -44.39 23.52 -13.97
N SER A 350 -44.52 22.66 -14.99
CA SER A 350 -45.45 21.53 -15.02
C SER A 350 -44.78 20.18 -14.80
N SER A 351 -43.49 20.02 -15.12
CA SER A 351 -42.82 18.71 -15.08
C SER A 351 -41.96 18.47 -13.83
N GLY A 352 -41.58 19.50 -13.07
CA GLY A 352 -40.80 19.35 -11.82
C GLY A 352 -39.48 18.57 -11.95
N LEU A 353 -38.98 18.34 -13.17
CA LEU A 353 -37.91 17.39 -13.47
C LEU A 353 -36.56 18.11 -13.46
N MET A 354 -35.78 17.90 -12.40
CA MET A 354 -34.36 18.23 -12.42
C MET A 354 -33.57 17.05 -12.96
N VAL A 355 -32.97 17.22 -14.15
CA VAL A 355 -32.11 16.22 -14.81
C VAL A 355 -30.66 16.70 -14.70
N THR A 356 -29.75 15.80 -14.39
CA THR A 356 -28.30 16.06 -14.50
C THR A 356 -27.89 15.87 -15.97
N ASN A 357 -27.22 16.86 -16.57
CA ASN A 357 -26.74 16.73 -17.96
C ASN A 357 -25.41 15.94 -18.07
N GLY A 358 -24.77 15.60 -16.95
CA GLY A 358 -23.70 14.60 -16.88
C GLY A 358 -23.00 14.55 -15.52
N ALA A 359 -21.97 13.71 -15.45
CA ALA A 359 -21.40 13.22 -14.19
C ALA A 359 -20.35 14.18 -13.61
N ALA A 360 -20.35 14.31 -12.29
CA ALA A 360 -19.37 15.05 -11.53
C ALA A 360 -18.28 14.10 -11.00
N ASP A 361 -17.30 13.74 -11.83
CA ASP A 361 -16.33 12.69 -11.50
C ASP A 361 -15.10 13.24 -10.75
N GLY A 362 -14.85 12.70 -9.56
CA GLY A 362 -13.67 13.06 -8.76
C GLY A 362 -12.37 12.57 -9.42
N GLY A 363 -11.30 13.33 -9.25
CA GLY A 363 -9.98 12.94 -9.76
C GLY A 363 -9.39 11.77 -8.98
N THR A 364 -8.53 10.97 -9.62
CA THR A 364 -7.83 9.88 -8.91
C THR A 364 -6.77 10.43 -7.97
N GLY A 365 -6.49 9.73 -6.89
CA GLY A 365 -5.33 10.01 -6.04
C GLY A 365 -4.02 9.71 -6.76
N GLY A 366 -2.98 10.49 -6.47
CA GLY A 366 -1.63 10.27 -6.99
C GLY A 366 -0.96 9.07 -6.31
N ALA A 367 -0.09 8.36 -7.04
CA ALA A 367 0.69 7.28 -6.46
C ALA A 367 1.83 7.82 -5.56
N GLY A 368 2.20 7.09 -4.52
CA GLY A 368 3.40 7.36 -3.74
C GLY A 368 4.68 7.05 -4.52
N GLY A 369 5.73 7.83 -4.29
CA GLY A 369 7.05 7.58 -4.84
C GLY A 369 7.74 6.40 -4.18
N ASN A 370 8.67 5.74 -4.87
CA ASN A 370 9.42 4.63 -4.27
C ASN A 370 10.52 5.17 -3.35
N GLY A 371 10.87 4.43 -2.31
CA GLY A 371 12.06 4.70 -1.51
C GLY A 371 13.35 4.36 -2.26
N GLY A 372 14.42 5.10 -1.97
CA GLY A 372 15.74 4.86 -2.55
C GLY A 372 16.42 3.61 -1.98
N THR A 373 17.40 3.06 -2.68
CA THR A 373 18.21 1.94 -2.20
C THR A 373 19.31 2.40 -1.27
N GLY A 374 19.54 1.70 -0.16
CA GLY A 374 20.59 2.03 0.79
C GLY A 374 21.98 1.85 0.20
N GLY A 375 22.94 2.68 0.61
CA GLY A 375 24.32 2.58 0.15
C GLY A 375 24.96 1.27 0.57
N SER A 376 25.83 0.68 -0.26
CA SER A 376 26.58 -0.52 0.16
C SER A 376 27.67 -0.17 1.19
N GLY A 377 27.96 -1.10 2.10
CA GLY A 377 29.15 -1.01 2.95
C GLY A 377 30.41 -1.33 2.16
N GLY A 378 31.51 -0.66 2.49
CA GLY A 378 32.83 -0.90 1.88
C GLY A 378 33.46 -2.20 2.40
N ASP A 379 34.27 -2.84 1.57
CA ASP A 379 35.01 -4.04 2.00
C ASP A 379 36.12 -3.66 3.00
N GLY A 380 36.36 -4.51 3.99
CA GLY A 380 37.51 -4.40 4.88
C GLY A 380 38.82 -4.70 4.16
N GLY A 381 39.89 -4.02 4.55
CA GLY A 381 41.22 -4.20 4.00
C GLY A 381 41.85 -5.51 4.42
N THR A 382 42.70 -6.09 3.58
CA THR A 382 43.44 -7.32 3.93
C THR A 382 44.54 -7.02 4.93
N GLY A 383 44.78 -7.95 5.86
CA GLY A 383 45.94 -7.91 6.74
C GLY A 383 47.25 -8.10 5.97
N GLY A 384 48.29 -7.41 6.40
CA GLY A 384 49.63 -7.54 5.85
C GLY A 384 50.26 -8.89 6.19
N ALA A 385 51.05 -9.45 5.28
CA ALA A 385 51.79 -10.67 5.56
C ALA A 385 52.82 -10.43 6.66
N GLY A 386 53.00 -11.40 7.55
CA GLY A 386 54.10 -11.43 8.49
C GLY A 386 55.43 -11.62 7.79
N GLY A 387 56.46 -11.03 8.37
CA GLY A 387 57.83 -11.10 7.88
C GLY A 387 58.40 -12.50 7.98
N VAL A 388 59.25 -12.87 7.03
CA VAL A 388 59.95 -14.15 7.09
C VAL A 388 61.06 -14.05 8.14
N GLY A 389 61.09 -14.97 9.12
CA GLY A 389 62.20 -15.06 10.07
C GLY A 389 63.53 -15.34 9.36
N GLY A 390 64.61 -14.81 9.93
CA GLY A 390 65.98 -14.99 9.46
C GLY A 390 66.42 -16.45 9.45
N ALA A 391 67.21 -16.85 8.46
CA ALA A 391 67.71 -18.22 8.36
C ALA A 391 68.97 -18.43 9.21
N ALA A 392 69.02 -19.50 10.00
CA ALA A 392 70.25 -19.90 10.69
C ALA A 392 71.24 -20.56 9.71
N GLN A 393 72.46 -20.00 9.62
CA GLN A 393 73.52 -20.54 8.75
C GLN A 393 74.78 -20.99 9.51
N ALA A 394 74.81 -20.84 10.84
CA ALA A 394 75.91 -21.29 11.72
C ALA A 394 75.55 -22.55 12.53
N PHE A 395 76.55 -23.35 12.94
CA PHE A 395 76.35 -24.59 13.69
C PHE A 395 75.87 -24.30 15.12
N GLY A 396 74.66 -24.76 15.46
CA GLY A 396 74.03 -24.48 16.76
C GLY A 396 73.06 -23.29 16.76
N ALA A 397 72.95 -22.55 15.64
CA ALA A 397 72.05 -21.41 15.52
C ALA A 397 70.61 -21.81 15.20
N HIS A 398 69.66 -20.98 15.63
CA HIS A 398 68.21 -21.16 15.46
C HIS A 398 67.68 -20.17 14.41
N ALA A 399 66.78 -20.66 13.54
CA ALA A 399 66.07 -19.78 12.62
C ALA A 399 65.12 -18.87 13.41
N GLY A 400 65.00 -17.63 12.98
CA GLY A 400 64.06 -16.69 13.57
C GLY A 400 62.61 -17.15 13.35
N ALA A 401 61.75 -16.83 14.31
CA ALA A 401 60.32 -17.03 14.12
C ALA A 401 59.81 -16.17 12.95
N HIS A 402 58.89 -16.71 12.15
CA HIS A 402 58.13 -15.88 11.21
C HIS A 402 57.27 -14.89 12.00
N GLY A 403 57.12 -13.69 11.45
CA GLY A 403 56.18 -12.71 11.97
C GLY A 403 54.75 -13.21 11.81
N VAL A 404 53.88 -12.82 12.74
CA VAL A 404 52.45 -13.06 12.63
C VAL A 404 51.90 -12.12 11.56
N GLY A 405 51.07 -12.62 10.66
CA GLY A 405 50.36 -11.79 9.70
C GLY A 405 49.26 -10.97 10.38
N GLY A 406 49.03 -9.77 9.87
CA GLY A 406 48.02 -8.87 10.43
C GLY A 406 46.61 -9.42 10.28
N ALA A 407 45.70 -9.03 11.17
CA ALA A 407 44.28 -9.31 10.98
C ALA A 407 43.74 -8.55 9.75
N GLY A 408 42.75 -9.11 9.08
CA GLY A 408 41.95 -8.36 8.11
C GLY A 408 41.00 -7.39 8.82
N GLY A 409 40.64 -6.30 8.15
CA GLY A 409 39.66 -5.35 8.66
C GLY A 409 38.23 -5.83 8.44
N ASP A 410 37.30 -5.35 9.27
CA ASP A 410 35.90 -5.71 9.14
C ASP A 410 35.25 -5.01 7.94
N GLY A 411 34.23 -5.65 7.34
CA GLY A 411 33.43 -5.04 6.28
C GLY A 411 32.47 -3.99 6.86
N GLY A 412 32.24 -2.92 6.10
CA GLY A 412 31.31 -1.87 6.46
C GLY A 412 29.85 -2.34 6.46
N ASN A 413 29.04 -1.76 7.32
CA ASN A 413 27.59 -2.02 7.34
C ASN A 413 26.91 -1.43 6.11
N SER A 414 25.84 -2.04 5.65
CA SER A 414 25.01 -1.44 4.60
C SER A 414 24.14 -0.31 5.12
N GLY A 415 23.85 0.66 4.27
CA GLY A 415 22.82 1.66 4.50
C GLY A 415 21.41 1.08 4.39
N ALA A 416 20.46 1.68 5.11
CA ALA A 416 19.04 1.39 4.96
C ALA A 416 18.51 1.96 3.64
N GLY A 417 17.67 1.19 2.93
CA GLY A 417 16.77 1.72 1.93
C GLY A 417 15.65 2.56 2.56
N GLY A 418 15.12 3.49 1.78
CA GLY A 418 14.05 4.40 2.20
C GLY A 418 12.69 3.74 2.09
N ASP A 419 11.74 4.23 2.88
CA ASP A 419 10.35 3.79 2.81
C ASP A 419 9.67 4.35 1.54
N GLY A 420 8.68 3.64 1.01
CA GLY A 420 7.82 4.12 -0.06
C GLY A 420 6.81 5.16 0.44
N GLY A 421 6.48 6.12 -0.41
CA GLY A 421 5.49 7.15 -0.12
C GLY A 421 4.07 6.61 -0.09
N GLN A 422 3.18 7.28 0.63
CA GLN A 422 1.75 6.94 0.69
C GLN A 422 1.06 7.28 -0.64
N GLY A 423 0.06 6.50 -1.05
CA GLY A 423 -0.84 6.87 -2.13
C GLY A 423 -1.88 7.91 -1.68
N GLY A 424 -2.24 8.85 -2.56
CA GLY A 424 -3.26 9.86 -2.32
C GLY A 424 -4.67 9.28 -2.42
N ASN A 425 -5.65 9.89 -1.74
CA ASN A 425 -7.04 9.48 -1.85
C ASN A 425 -7.66 9.96 -3.17
N GLY A 426 -8.63 9.22 -3.68
CA GLY A 426 -9.46 9.70 -4.77
C GLY A 426 -10.43 10.80 -4.33
N GLY A 427 -10.67 11.76 -5.21
CA GLY A 427 -11.63 12.83 -4.99
C GLY A 427 -13.07 12.30 -4.96
N LEU A 428 -13.92 12.90 -4.11
CA LEU A 428 -15.36 12.68 -4.13
C LEU A 428 -16.00 13.06 -5.48
N GLY A 429 -16.93 12.23 -5.94
CA GLY A 429 -17.82 12.54 -7.05
C GLY A 429 -19.14 13.13 -6.56
N GLY A 430 -19.61 14.20 -7.19
CA GLY A 430 -20.87 14.89 -6.93
C GLY A 430 -21.08 15.33 -5.47
N VAL A 431 -20.41 16.39 -5.03
CA VAL A 431 -20.56 16.91 -3.65
C VAL A 431 -21.91 17.63 -3.47
N PRO A 432 -22.71 17.31 -2.44
CA PRO A 432 -23.90 18.08 -2.11
C PRO A 432 -23.47 19.41 -1.47
N THR A 433 -23.40 20.49 -2.25
CA THR A 433 -23.25 21.82 -1.65
C THR A 433 -24.57 22.18 -0.95
N SER A 434 -24.46 22.77 0.25
CA SER A 434 -25.62 23.09 1.08
C SER A 434 -26.59 24.03 0.34
N GLY A 435 -27.67 23.46 -0.19
CA GLY A 435 -28.72 24.20 -0.91
C GLY A 435 -28.79 23.91 -2.41
N ALA A 436 -27.83 23.20 -3.00
CA ALA A 436 -27.96 22.62 -4.32
C ALA A 436 -28.45 21.17 -4.20
N PHE A 437 -29.30 20.77 -5.13
CA PHE A 437 -29.68 19.38 -5.27
C PHE A 437 -28.44 18.56 -5.68
N ALA A 438 -28.21 17.40 -5.06
CA ALA A 438 -26.96 16.64 -5.21
C ALA A 438 -26.74 16.17 -6.66
N SER A 439 -25.59 16.54 -7.26
CA SER A 439 -25.15 15.98 -8.55
C SER A 439 -24.89 14.49 -8.44
N VAL A 440 -24.97 13.81 -9.58
CA VAL A 440 -24.48 12.43 -9.73
C VAL A 440 -23.01 12.49 -10.08
N GLY A 441 -22.18 11.67 -9.47
CA GLY A 441 -20.75 11.67 -9.75
C GLY A 441 -20.04 10.44 -9.22
N GLN A 442 -19.10 9.93 -10.00
CA GLN A 442 -18.22 8.86 -9.54
C GLN A 442 -17.06 9.44 -8.74
N GLY A 443 -16.71 8.85 -7.60
CA GLY A 443 -15.45 9.20 -6.96
C GLY A 443 -14.24 8.73 -7.77
N GLY A 444 -13.09 9.35 -7.56
CA GLY A 444 -11.83 8.88 -8.14
C GLY A 444 -11.28 7.67 -7.38
N ASP A 445 -10.52 6.81 -8.05
CA ASP A 445 -9.79 5.72 -7.39
C ASP A 445 -8.67 6.29 -6.49
N GLY A 446 -8.33 5.56 -5.43
CA GLY A 446 -7.16 5.85 -4.60
C GLY A 446 -5.85 5.53 -5.31
N GLY A 447 -4.81 6.32 -5.06
CA GLY A 447 -3.47 6.11 -5.58
C GLY A 447 -2.77 4.93 -4.89
N ALA A 448 -1.90 4.22 -5.62
CA ALA A 448 -1.10 3.15 -5.04
C ALA A 448 -0.02 3.71 -4.10
N GLY A 449 0.35 2.96 -3.07
CA GLY A 449 1.53 3.24 -2.26
C GLY A 449 2.82 2.96 -3.05
N GLY A 450 3.88 3.68 -2.74
CA GLY A 450 5.21 3.46 -3.31
C GLY A 450 5.90 2.24 -2.71
N ASN A 451 6.78 1.60 -3.45
CA ASN A 451 7.56 0.48 -2.91
C ASN A 451 8.69 0.99 -2.01
N GLY A 452 9.01 0.24 -0.97
CA GLY A 452 10.19 0.48 -0.17
C GLY A 452 11.48 0.10 -0.90
N GLY A 453 12.55 0.84 -0.64
CA GLY A 453 13.86 0.59 -1.21
C GLY A 453 14.63 -0.51 -0.47
N ASP A 454 15.48 -1.24 -1.20
CA ASP A 454 16.33 -2.26 -0.60
C ASP A 454 17.40 -1.64 0.30
N ALA A 455 17.68 -2.27 1.45
CA ALA A 455 18.93 -2.03 2.15
C ALA A 455 20.14 -2.43 1.27
N GLY A 456 21.24 -1.69 1.39
CA GLY A 456 22.43 -1.89 0.59
C GLY A 456 23.10 -3.26 0.83
N ALA A 457 24.07 -3.61 -0.01
CA ALA A 457 24.92 -4.77 0.25
C ALA A 457 25.86 -4.49 1.43
N VAL A 458 26.11 -5.50 2.27
CA VAL A 458 27.12 -5.42 3.33
C VAL A 458 28.52 -5.54 2.75
N GLY A 459 29.48 -4.83 3.34
CA GLY A 459 30.90 -4.98 3.03
C GLY A 459 31.42 -6.34 3.48
N LYS A 460 32.35 -6.91 2.72
CA LYS A 460 33.03 -8.16 3.13
C LYS A 460 34.17 -7.85 4.09
N GLY A 461 34.39 -8.74 5.05
CA GLY A 461 35.60 -8.70 5.85
C GLY A 461 36.85 -8.97 5.00
N GLY A 462 37.95 -8.31 5.34
CA GLY A 462 39.25 -8.51 4.73
C GLY A 462 39.87 -9.84 5.16
N ALA A 463 40.64 -10.47 4.28
CA ALA A 463 41.40 -11.66 4.64
C ALA A 463 42.54 -11.30 5.61
N GLY A 464 42.83 -12.17 6.58
CA GLY A 464 44.02 -12.05 7.41
C GLY A 464 45.31 -12.34 6.64
N GLY A 465 46.41 -11.70 7.04
CA GLY A 465 47.70 -11.83 6.38
C GLY A 465 48.42 -13.14 6.71
N ASP A 466 49.23 -13.65 5.77
CA ASP A 466 50.00 -14.89 5.97
C ASP A 466 51.03 -14.74 7.09
N SER A 467 51.09 -15.68 8.04
CA SER A 467 52.09 -15.71 9.14
C SER A 467 53.30 -16.61 8.83
N GLY A 468 53.41 -17.12 7.61
CA GLY A 468 54.35 -18.20 7.27
C GLY A 468 53.93 -19.57 7.85
N GLY A 469 54.50 -20.65 7.32
CA GLY A 469 54.24 -22.03 7.81
C GLY A 469 52.80 -22.56 7.62
N GLY A 470 51.92 -21.81 6.93
CA GLY A 470 50.54 -22.19 6.64
C GLY A 470 49.47 -21.55 7.55
N ASN A 471 49.86 -20.73 8.52
CA ASN A 471 48.94 -19.98 9.37
C ASN A 471 48.76 -18.55 8.83
N HIS A 472 47.63 -17.91 9.14
CA HIS A 472 47.34 -16.52 8.77
C HIS A 472 46.67 -15.79 9.94
N GLY A 473 46.65 -14.46 9.88
CA GLY A 473 45.89 -13.60 10.78
C GLY A 473 44.39 -13.90 10.71
N ALA A 474 43.63 -13.42 11.68
CA ALA A 474 42.18 -13.55 11.64
C ALA A 474 41.61 -12.78 10.44
N ASP A 475 40.63 -13.38 9.76
CA ASP A 475 39.83 -12.67 8.76
C ASP A 475 38.90 -11.69 9.49
N GLY A 476 38.65 -10.55 8.87
CA GLY A 476 37.62 -9.62 9.32
C GLY A 476 36.23 -10.22 9.16
N VAL A 477 35.27 -9.75 9.94
CA VAL A 477 33.88 -10.14 9.78
C VAL A 477 33.23 -9.33 8.65
N ASN A 478 32.20 -9.89 8.01
CA ASN A 478 31.37 -9.11 7.10
C ASN A 478 30.55 -8.08 7.87
N GLY A 479 30.21 -6.98 7.21
CA GLY A 479 29.28 -6.00 7.72
C GLY A 479 27.87 -6.55 7.91
N GLN A 480 27.03 -5.75 8.54
CA GLN A 480 25.66 -6.12 8.89
C GLN A 480 24.61 -5.35 8.09
N LEU A 481 23.47 -6.01 7.85
CA LEU A 481 22.25 -5.38 7.35
C LEU A 481 21.57 -4.59 8.48
N PRO A 482 20.76 -3.56 8.17
CA PRO A 482 19.90 -2.90 9.15
C PRO A 482 18.87 -3.85 9.76
N ALA A 483 18.30 -3.47 10.91
CA ALA A 483 17.29 -4.29 11.59
C ALA A 483 15.92 -4.28 10.87
N ALA A 484 15.54 -3.15 10.28
CA ALA A 484 14.35 -2.97 9.44
C ALA A 484 14.61 -1.78 8.51
N SER A 485 14.12 -1.86 7.27
CA SER A 485 14.34 -0.82 6.26
C SER A 485 13.46 -1.07 5.03
N GLY A 486 13.03 0.02 4.38
CA GLY A 486 12.36 -0.07 3.09
C GLY A 486 10.94 -0.59 3.20
N ASN A 487 10.10 -0.01 4.05
CA ASN A 487 8.69 -0.38 4.09
C ASN A 487 7.96 0.17 2.86
N GLY A 488 7.00 -0.57 2.34
CA GLY A 488 6.08 -0.08 1.32
C GLY A 488 5.09 0.94 1.89
N GLY A 489 4.67 1.88 1.06
CA GLY A 489 3.65 2.87 1.38
C GLY A 489 2.24 2.27 1.35
N GLN A 490 1.32 2.85 2.11
CA GLN A 490 -0.10 2.50 2.09
C GLN A 490 -0.75 2.97 0.78
N GLY A 491 -1.74 2.24 0.31
CA GLY A 491 -2.63 2.71 -0.75
C GLY A 491 -3.62 3.76 -0.25
N GLY A 492 -3.97 4.71 -1.11
CA GLY A 492 -4.98 5.73 -0.82
C GLY A 492 -6.40 5.18 -0.92
N ASN A 493 -7.36 5.81 -0.23
CA ASN A 493 -8.75 5.36 -0.29
C ASN A 493 -9.43 5.82 -1.57
N GLY A 494 -10.39 5.04 -2.06
CA GLY A 494 -11.29 5.44 -3.14
C GLY A 494 -12.24 6.56 -2.70
N GLY A 495 -12.45 7.55 -3.57
CA GLY A 495 -13.44 8.58 -3.41
C GLY A 495 -14.87 8.04 -3.42
N GLY A 496 -15.72 8.58 -2.55
CA GLY A 496 -17.14 8.26 -2.54
C GLY A 496 -17.88 8.74 -3.79
N SER A 497 -18.82 7.93 -4.26
CA SER A 497 -19.71 8.25 -5.38
C SER A 497 -21.07 8.70 -4.87
N THR A 498 -21.72 9.65 -5.54
CA THR A 498 -23.07 10.11 -5.22
C THR A 498 -24.04 9.82 -6.35
N GLY A 499 -25.32 9.73 -6.01
CA GLY A 499 -26.40 9.51 -6.96
C GLY A 499 -27.52 10.51 -6.76
N ASN A 500 -28.34 10.73 -7.80
CA ASN A 500 -29.45 11.68 -7.77
C ASN A 500 -30.71 10.98 -7.26
N ALA A 501 -31.11 11.29 -6.02
CA ALA A 501 -32.32 10.76 -5.41
C ALA A 501 -33.62 11.16 -6.14
N ALA A 502 -33.60 12.14 -7.04
CA ALA A 502 -34.77 12.65 -7.76
C ALA A 502 -34.91 12.12 -9.22
N ASP A 503 -33.91 11.39 -9.75
CA ASP A 503 -33.93 10.89 -11.14
C ASP A 503 -33.66 9.38 -11.21
N SER A 504 -34.71 8.60 -11.50
CA SER A 504 -34.65 7.14 -11.64
C SER A 504 -33.69 6.62 -12.71
N THR A 505 -33.24 7.45 -13.65
CA THR A 505 -32.37 7.03 -14.77
C THR A 505 -30.89 7.30 -14.55
N VAL A 506 -30.53 8.13 -13.55
CA VAL A 506 -29.15 8.58 -13.30
C VAL A 506 -28.64 8.19 -11.90
N GLY A 507 -29.42 7.43 -11.12
CA GLY A 507 -28.97 6.90 -9.83
C GLY A 507 -28.08 5.65 -9.94
N GLY A 508 -27.36 5.33 -8.87
CA GLY A 508 -26.67 4.05 -8.73
C GLY A 508 -25.23 3.97 -9.23
N VAL A 509 -24.44 5.04 -9.05
CA VAL A 509 -23.02 5.06 -9.46
C VAL A 509 -22.18 4.17 -8.56
N THR A 510 -21.36 3.29 -9.15
CA THR A 510 -20.43 2.42 -8.42
C THR A 510 -19.39 3.24 -7.66
N GLY A 511 -19.05 2.81 -6.45
CA GLY A 511 -17.94 3.33 -5.66
C GLY A 511 -16.59 3.06 -6.33
N SER A 512 -15.64 3.94 -6.12
CA SER A 512 -14.28 3.82 -6.65
C SER A 512 -13.41 2.86 -5.84
N LYS A 513 -12.32 2.37 -6.41
CA LYS A 513 -11.44 1.42 -5.73
C LYS A 513 -10.46 2.12 -4.79
N GLY A 514 -10.07 1.44 -3.72
CA GLY A 514 -8.88 1.78 -2.97
C GLY A 514 -7.60 1.45 -3.76
N GLY A 515 -6.54 2.20 -3.53
CA GLY A 515 -5.22 1.95 -4.10
C GLY A 515 -4.52 0.76 -3.44
N ASP A 516 -3.70 0.05 -4.19
CA ASP A 516 -2.87 -1.03 -3.64
C ASP A 516 -1.78 -0.47 -2.72
N GLY A 517 -1.40 -1.20 -1.68
CA GLY A 517 -0.22 -0.93 -0.87
C GLY A 517 1.06 -1.31 -1.62
N GLY A 518 2.15 -0.59 -1.35
CA GLY A 518 3.46 -0.82 -1.94
C GLY A 518 4.17 -2.04 -1.33
N ASP A 519 5.01 -2.69 -2.11
CA ASP A 519 5.84 -3.80 -1.63
C ASP A 519 6.96 -3.27 -0.70
N GLY A 520 7.32 -4.06 0.31
CA GLY A 520 8.52 -3.82 1.10
C GLY A 520 9.79 -4.16 0.31
N GLY A 521 10.86 -3.40 0.55
CA GLY A 521 12.23 -3.74 0.17
C GLY A 521 12.71 -5.00 0.88
N ASN A 522 13.95 -5.40 0.64
CA ASN A 522 14.49 -6.68 1.11
C ASN A 522 14.25 -7.00 2.61
N ILE A 523 14.27 -6.02 3.51
CA ILE A 523 14.03 -6.20 4.95
C ILE A 523 12.86 -5.33 5.50
N GLY A 524 11.91 -4.97 4.63
CA GLY A 524 10.82 -4.06 4.92
C GLY A 524 9.44 -4.71 4.88
N ASN A 525 8.47 -4.12 5.56
CA ASN A 525 7.07 -4.57 5.49
C ASN A 525 6.40 -4.07 4.21
N GLY A 526 5.42 -4.81 3.70
CA GLY A 526 4.50 -4.30 2.69
C GLY A 526 3.51 -3.30 3.29
N GLY A 527 3.06 -2.34 2.50
CA GLY A 527 2.00 -1.40 2.88
C GLY A 527 0.62 -2.03 2.78
N ASP A 528 -0.34 -1.58 3.58
CA ASP A 528 -1.74 -2.00 3.45
C ASP A 528 -2.42 -1.33 2.24
N GLY A 529 -3.44 -1.98 1.71
CA GLY A 529 -4.29 -1.43 0.66
C GLY A 529 -5.31 -0.42 1.19
N GLY A 530 -5.67 0.55 0.36
CA GLY A 530 -6.68 1.55 0.66
C GLY A 530 -8.11 1.01 0.65
N GLN A 531 -9.03 1.69 1.33
CA GLN A 531 -10.44 1.30 1.34
C GLN A 531 -11.13 1.66 0.03
N GLY A 532 -12.13 0.87 -0.38
CA GLY A 532 -13.02 1.20 -1.48
C GLY A 532 -14.00 2.33 -1.12
N GLY A 533 -14.33 3.18 -2.08
CA GLY A 533 -15.33 4.23 -1.98
C GLY A 533 -16.76 3.69 -1.91
N TYR A 534 -17.68 4.45 -1.31
CA TYR A 534 -19.09 4.05 -1.26
C TYR A 534 -19.81 4.26 -2.59
N GLY A 535 -20.81 3.43 -2.88
CA GLY A 535 -21.70 3.57 -4.03
C GLY A 535 -22.78 4.63 -3.83
N GLY A 536 -23.20 5.26 -4.92
CA GLY A 536 -24.24 6.30 -4.94
C GLY A 536 -25.65 5.72 -4.81
N TYR A 537 -26.59 6.51 -4.25
CA TYR A 537 -28.00 6.10 -4.13
C TYR A 537 -28.70 5.99 -5.49
N GLY A 538 -29.69 5.10 -5.56
CA GLY A 538 -30.64 5.02 -6.66
C GLY A 538 -31.65 6.16 -6.63
N GLY A 539 -32.05 6.63 -7.80
CA GLY A 539 -33.00 7.74 -7.91
C GLY A 539 -34.44 7.31 -7.73
N SER A 540 -35.29 8.17 -7.18
CA SER A 540 -36.71 7.88 -7.04
C SER A 540 -37.43 7.87 -8.40
N GLY A 541 -38.38 6.96 -8.52
CA GLY A 541 -39.28 6.84 -9.64
C GLY A 541 -40.20 8.04 -9.75
N LEU A 542 -40.42 8.49 -10.98
CA LEU A 542 -41.26 9.64 -11.27
C LEU A 542 -42.71 9.37 -10.87
N LYS A 543 -43.34 10.37 -10.24
CA LYS A 543 -44.78 10.35 -10.04
C LYS A 543 -45.47 10.52 -11.39
N ALA A 544 -46.58 9.83 -11.56
CA ALA A 544 -47.37 9.91 -12.78
C ALA A 544 -48.66 10.70 -12.56
N ASP A 545 -49.15 11.29 -13.64
CA ASP A 545 -50.44 11.98 -13.69
C ASP A 545 -51.62 10.98 -13.63
N SER A 546 -52.84 11.49 -13.55
CA SER A 546 -54.07 10.71 -13.34
C SER A 546 -54.28 9.62 -14.40
N GLY A 547 -54.10 8.36 -13.99
CA GLY A 547 -54.33 7.18 -14.84
C GLY A 547 -53.07 6.57 -15.45
N ASP A 548 -51.91 7.24 -15.31
CA ASP A 548 -50.62 6.73 -15.78
C ASP A 548 -49.86 5.98 -14.67
N ASP A 549 -49.01 5.03 -15.08
CA ASP A 549 -48.19 4.25 -14.17
C ASP A 549 -47.02 5.08 -13.61
N GLY A 550 -46.77 4.97 -12.31
CA GLY A 550 -45.59 5.55 -11.67
C GLY A 550 -44.29 4.94 -12.20
N GLY A 551 -43.25 5.76 -12.34
CA GLY A 551 -41.93 5.29 -12.77
C GLY A 551 -41.28 4.40 -11.71
N ASN A 552 -40.42 3.46 -12.12
CA ASN A 552 -39.65 2.64 -11.18
C ASN A 552 -38.54 3.47 -10.51
N GLY A 553 -38.17 3.13 -9.28
CA GLY A 553 -36.95 3.61 -8.66
C GLY A 553 -35.72 3.02 -9.33
N GLY A 554 -34.65 3.80 -9.41
CA GLY A 554 -33.34 3.36 -9.89
C GLY A 554 -32.63 2.53 -8.83
N ASN A 555 -31.74 1.64 -9.27
CA ASN A 555 -30.94 0.80 -8.37
C ASN A 555 -29.87 1.61 -7.65
N GLY A 556 -29.48 1.16 -6.46
CA GLY A 556 -28.32 1.67 -5.75
C GLY A 556 -27.01 1.20 -6.40
N GLY A 557 -25.96 2.01 -6.25
CA GLY A 557 -24.65 1.74 -6.83
C GLY A 557 -23.86 0.78 -5.97
N ASP A 558 -23.08 -0.09 -6.61
CA ASP A 558 -22.22 -1.01 -5.88
C ASP A 558 -21.14 -0.24 -5.08
N GLY A 559 -20.67 -0.81 -3.98
CA GLY A 559 -19.49 -0.30 -3.29
C GLY A 559 -18.21 -0.59 -4.08
N GLY A 560 -17.21 0.25 -3.91
CA GLY A 560 -15.91 0.07 -4.56
C GLY A 560 -15.07 -1.02 -3.89
N ALA A 561 -14.19 -1.68 -4.63
CA ALA A 561 -13.31 -2.69 -4.05
C ALA A 561 -12.21 -2.04 -3.18
N GLY A 562 -11.79 -2.72 -2.12
CA GLY A 562 -10.58 -2.36 -1.38
C GLY A 562 -9.31 -2.70 -2.19
N GLY A 563 -8.25 -1.93 -1.97
CA GLY A 563 -6.95 -2.17 -2.57
C GLY A 563 -6.24 -3.37 -1.94
N ASN A 564 -5.36 -4.01 -2.69
CA ASN A 564 -4.58 -5.13 -2.17
C ASN A 564 -3.47 -4.62 -1.25
N GLY A 565 -3.08 -5.43 -0.26
CA GLY A 565 -1.86 -5.19 0.51
C GLY A 565 -0.60 -5.54 -0.30
N GLY A 566 0.48 -4.81 -0.03
CA GLY A 566 1.79 -5.04 -0.60
C GLY A 566 2.52 -6.23 0.04
N ASN A 567 3.42 -6.83 -0.72
CA ASN A 567 4.21 -7.97 -0.25
C ASN A 567 5.23 -7.52 0.81
N GLY A 568 5.51 -8.40 1.77
CA GLY A 568 6.62 -8.22 2.70
C GLY A 568 7.97 -8.47 2.02
N GLY A 569 9.04 -8.01 2.66
CA GLY A 569 10.39 -8.02 2.13
C GLY A 569 10.93 -9.41 1.77
N SER A 570 11.83 -9.43 0.78
CA SER A 570 12.38 -10.67 0.22
C SER A 570 13.27 -11.46 1.18
N ILE A 571 13.83 -10.82 2.21
CA ILE A 571 14.60 -11.44 3.30
C ILE A 571 13.75 -11.48 4.57
N SER A 572 13.17 -10.35 4.95
CA SER A 572 12.31 -10.24 6.14
C SER A 572 11.30 -9.11 5.97
N GLY A 573 10.12 -9.26 6.54
CA GLY A 573 9.06 -8.25 6.50
C GLY A 573 7.69 -8.87 6.51
N ASN A 574 6.78 -8.23 7.23
CA ASN A 574 5.36 -8.58 7.23
C ASN A 574 4.73 -8.16 5.91
N ALA A 575 3.79 -8.94 5.42
CA ALA A 575 2.93 -8.50 4.32
C ALA A 575 1.91 -7.47 4.79
N GLY A 576 1.52 -6.57 3.90
CA GLY A 576 0.45 -5.61 4.12
C GLY A 576 -0.93 -6.26 4.09
N ASN A 577 -1.87 -5.65 4.79
CA ASN A 577 -3.27 -6.06 4.79
C ASN A 577 -3.98 -5.55 3.52
N GLY A 578 -5.00 -6.28 3.07
CA GLY A 578 -5.92 -5.74 2.06
C GLY A 578 -6.84 -4.69 2.67
N GLY A 579 -7.21 -3.69 1.88
CA GLY A 579 -8.17 -2.66 2.25
C GLY A 579 -9.60 -3.18 2.25
N ASN A 580 -10.47 -2.58 3.06
CA ASN A 580 -11.89 -2.98 3.10
C ASN A 580 -12.63 -2.53 1.85
N GLY A 581 -13.63 -3.30 1.43
CA GLY A 581 -14.57 -2.91 0.39
C GLY A 581 -15.51 -1.80 0.86
N GLY A 582 -15.91 -0.94 -0.08
CA GLY A 582 -16.83 0.16 0.13
C GLY A 582 -18.28 -0.30 0.31
N ASN A 583 -19.09 0.48 1.02
CA ASN A 583 -20.51 0.17 1.17
C ASN A 583 -21.28 0.55 -0.11
N ALA A 584 -22.32 -0.21 -0.44
CA ALA A 584 -23.19 0.12 -1.56
C ALA A 584 -24.20 1.22 -1.22
N GLY A 585 -24.71 1.87 -2.27
CA GLY A 585 -25.84 2.79 -2.20
C GLY A 585 -27.18 2.06 -2.11
N GLY A 586 -28.16 2.68 -1.44
CA GLY A 586 -29.53 2.17 -1.40
C GLY A 586 -30.31 2.45 -2.70
N GLY A 587 -31.27 1.58 -3.03
CA GLY A 587 -32.17 1.75 -4.17
C GLY A 587 -33.21 2.86 -3.96
N GLY A 588 -33.65 3.44 -5.06
CA GLY A 588 -34.62 4.54 -5.07
C GLY A 588 -36.05 4.06 -4.86
N ALA A 589 -36.89 4.90 -4.26
CA ALA A 589 -38.32 4.59 -4.11
C ALA A 589 -39.06 4.59 -5.45
N GLY A 590 -40.02 3.70 -5.65
CA GLY A 590 -40.92 3.72 -6.80
C GLY A 590 -41.87 4.92 -6.81
N GLY A 591 -42.20 5.37 -8.02
CA GLY A 591 -43.07 6.51 -8.29
C GLY A 591 -44.53 6.21 -7.96
N THR A 592 -45.23 7.20 -7.40
CA THR A 592 -46.66 7.06 -7.10
C THR A 592 -47.50 7.57 -8.27
N SER A 593 -48.51 6.83 -8.70
CA SER A 593 -49.56 7.35 -9.58
C SER A 593 -50.45 8.30 -8.78
N LEU A 594 -50.52 9.56 -9.19
CA LEU A 594 -51.32 10.57 -8.51
C LEU A 594 -52.73 10.62 -9.09
N GLY A 595 -53.73 10.41 -8.23
CA GLY A 595 -55.10 10.80 -8.54
C GLY A 595 -55.99 9.71 -9.14
N LYS A 596 -57.21 10.15 -9.47
CA LYS A 596 -58.29 9.34 -10.04
C LYS A 596 -58.20 9.42 -11.57
N ALA A 597 -58.26 8.28 -12.24
CA ALA A 597 -58.29 8.18 -13.69
C ALA A 597 -59.54 8.88 -14.28
N ALA A 598 -59.49 9.14 -15.59
CA ALA A 598 -60.53 9.85 -16.30
C ALA A 598 -61.90 9.17 -16.18
N ASP A 599 -62.93 9.98 -15.95
CA ASP A 599 -64.31 9.52 -15.98
C ASP A 599 -64.72 9.11 -17.39
N GLY A 600 -65.59 8.11 -17.49
CA GLY A 600 -66.13 7.65 -18.75
C GLY A 600 -66.98 8.72 -19.42
N ASP A 601 -66.93 8.73 -20.74
CA ASP A 601 -67.67 9.66 -21.57
C ASP A 601 -68.11 9.00 -22.88
N PHE A 602 -69.42 8.94 -23.11
CA PHE A 602 -70.01 8.40 -24.34
C PHE A 602 -69.75 9.27 -25.58
N SER A 603 -69.27 10.51 -25.42
CA SER A 603 -68.93 11.37 -26.55
C SER A 603 -67.57 11.05 -27.18
N THR A 604 -66.69 10.41 -26.40
CA THR A 604 -65.32 10.07 -26.79
C THR A 604 -65.00 8.57 -26.71
N GLY A 605 -65.87 7.75 -26.12
CA GLY A 605 -65.69 6.30 -25.97
C GLY A 605 -66.99 5.53 -25.68
N ASP A 606 -66.85 4.37 -25.06
CA ASP A 606 -67.94 3.47 -24.67
C ASP A 606 -68.59 3.84 -23.33
N GLY A 607 -68.18 4.95 -22.72
CA GLY A 607 -68.69 5.45 -21.45
C GLY A 607 -68.09 4.78 -20.22
N ASP A 608 -67.16 3.83 -20.36
CA ASP A 608 -66.50 3.21 -19.22
C ASP A 608 -65.42 4.14 -18.64
N GLY A 609 -65.28 4.14 -17.31
CA GLY A 609 -64.23 4.89 -16.63
C GLY A 609 -62.86 4.28 -16.87
N ALA A 610 -61.83 5.11 -17.04
CA ALA A 610 -60.47 4.62 -17.23
C ALA A 610 -59.93 3.91 -15.97
N HIS A 611 -59.06 2.92 -16.17
CA HIS A 611 -58.38 2.25 -15.05
C HIS A 611 -57.37 3.20 -14.39
N GLY A 612 -57.19 3.06 -13.07
CA GLY A 612 -56.15 3.76 -12.33
C GLY A 612 -54.76 3.25 -12.71
N GLY A 613 -53.78 4.15 -12.72
CA GLY A 613 -52.38 3.78 -12.97
C GLY A 613 -51.75 3.02 -11.80
N ASN A 614 -50.85 2.10 -12.12
CA ASN A 614 -50.09 1.29 -11.17
C ASN A 614 -48.94 2.09 -10.56
N GLY A 615 -48.62 1.85 -9.29
CA GLY A 615 -47.41 2.40 -8.69
C GLY A 615 -46.15 1.75 -9.26
N GLY A 616 -45.06 2.51 -9.38
CA GLY A 616 -43.77 1.99 -9.84
C GLY A 616 -43.08 1.11 -8.79
N ASN A 617 -42.20 0.22 -9.24
CA ASN A 617 -41.42 -0.63 -8.33
C ASN A 617 -40.33 0.18 -7.62
N GLY A 618 -39.98 -0.20 -6.39
CA GLY A 618 -38.75 0.28 -5.76
C GLY A 618 -37.51 -0.29 -6.45
N GLY A 619 -36.43 0.49 -6.52
CA GLY A 619 -35.16 0.03 -7.06
C GLY A 619 -34.41 -0.85 -6.06
N ASP A 620 -33.60 -1.78 -6.56
CA ASP A 620 -32.81 -2.67 -5.72
C ASP A 620 -31.63 -1.91 -5.08
N GLY A 621 -31.16 -2.35 -3.92
CA GLY A 621 -29.93 -1.84 -3.31
C GLY A 621 -28.69 -2.35 -4.05
N GLY A 622 -27.61 -1.57 -4.05
CA GLY A 622 -26.34 -1.98 -4.63
C GLY A 622 -25.65 -3.09 -3.84
N THR A 623 -24.73 -3.82 -4.46
CA THR A 623 -23.88 -4.79 -3.78
C THR A 623 -22.71 -4.13 -3.06
N GLY A 624 -22.34 -4.61 -1.87
CA GLY A 624 -21.15 -4.10 -1.18
C GLY A 624 -19.87 -4.44 -1.96
N GLY A 625 -18.86 -3.59 -1.88
CA GLY A 625 -17.58 -3.80 -2.55
C GLY A 625 -16.79 -4.92 -1.91
N ASP A 626 -15.99 -5.62 -2.71
CA ASP A 626 -15.10 -6.67 -2.19
C ASP A 626 -13.93 -6.07 -1.40
N GLY A 627 -13.51 -6.73 -0.32
CA GLY A 627 -12.26 -6.44 0.37
C GLY A 627 -11.05 -6.86 -0.47
N GLY A 628 -9.97 -6.10 -0.37
CA GLY A 628 -8.72 -6.36 -1.07
C GLY A 628 -7.99 -7.60 -0.54
N ALA A 629 -7.17 -8.22 -1.39
CA ALA A 629 -6.34 -9.32 -0.95
C ALA A 629 -5.22 -8.83 -0.03
N ALA A 630 -4.77 -9.68 0.90
CA ALA A 630 -3.52 -9.43 1.62
C ALA A 630 -2.30 -9.62 0.72
N GLY A 631 -1.21 -8.93 1.07
CA GLY A 631 0.08 -9.15 0.46
C GLY A 631 0.69 -10.51 0.82
N GLN A 632 1.75 -10.88 0.12
CA GLN A 632 2.46 -12.14 0.33
C GLN A 632 3.70 -11.93 1.21
N VAL A 633 4.00 -12.91 2.07
CA VAL A 633 5.28 -12.97 2.78
C VAL A 633 6.30 -13.65 1.87
N LEU A 634 7.37 -12.93 1.51
CA LEU A 634 8.43 -13.46 0.64
C LEU A 634 9.62 -14.01 1.43
N GLY A 635 9.99 -13.36 2.52
CA GLY A 635 11.04 -13.78 3.45
C GLY A 635 10.51 -14.30 4.78
N THR A 636 11.12 -13.85 5.89
CA THR A 636 10.58 -14.08 7.24
C THR A 636 9.62 -12.97 7.65
N GLY A 637 8.40 -13.29 8.02
CA GLY A 637 7.44 -12.30 8.50
C GLY A 637 6.05 -12.90 8.70
N ASP A 638 5.14 -12.05 9.17
CA ASP A 638 3.73 -12.40 9.35
C ASP A 638 2.93 -12.06 8.08
N ALA A 639 1.96 -12.91 7.76
CA ALA A 639 1.04 -12.67 6.65
C ALA A 639 0.05 -11.56 7.00
N GLY A 640 -0.27 -10.72 6.01
CA GLY A 640 -1.36 -9.76 6.11
C GLY A 640 -2.71 -10.45 6.11
N THR A 641 -3.74 -9.73 6.53
CA THR A 641 -5.15 -10.15 6.42
C THR A 641 -5.80 -9.53 5.21
N ALA A 642 -6.62 -10.29 4.47
CA ALA A 642 -7.48 -9.70 3.45
C ALA A 642 -8.45 -8.68 4.09
N GLY A 643 -8.89 -7.70 3.32
CA GLY A 643 -9.87 -6.72 3.78
C GLY A 643 -11.26 -7.34 3.92
N ASP A 644 -12.10 -6.68 4.72
CA ASP A 644 -13.50 -7.05 4.87
C ASP A 644 -14.32 -6.59 3.66
N GLY A 645 -15.39 -7.32 3.33
CA GLY A 645 -16.35 -6.89 2.33
C GLY A 645 -17.25 -5.77 2.84
N GLY A 646 -17.60 -4.84 1.95
CA GLY A 646 -18.51 -3.74 2.23
C GLY A 646 -19.97 -4.20 2.37
N ARG A 647 -20.83 -3.40 3.00
CA ARG A 647 -22.24 -3.74 3.17
C ARG A 647 -23.05 -3.49 1.90
N GLY A 648 -24.05 -4.33 1.67
CA GLY A 648 -25.05 -4.11 0.63
C GLY A 648 -26.01 -2.97 0.96
N GLY A 649 -26.55 -2.35 -0.08
CA GLY A 649 -27.50 -1.25 0.02
C GLY A 649 -28.92 -1.71 0.32
N TYR A 650 -29.72 -0.86 0.95
CA TYR A 650 -31.15 -1.14 1.18
C TYR A 650 -31.94 -1.06 -0.13
N GLY A 651 -32.97 -1.88 -0.28
CA GLY A 651 -33.93 -1.76 -1.38
C GLY A 651 -34.88 -0.56 -1.20
N GLY A 652 -35.39 -0.05 -2.31
CA GLY A 652 -36.33 1.07 -2.35
C GLY A 652 -37.76 0.67 -2.03
N THR A 653 -38.56 1.59 -1.48
CA THR A 653 -39.99 1.35 -1.23
C THR A 653 -40.78 1.36 -2.55
N ASN A 654 -41.88 0.63 -2.64
CA ASN A 654 -42.78 0.69 -3.81
C ASN A 654 -43.60 1.99 -3.92
N GLY A 655 -44.04 2.27 -5.15
CA GLY A 655 -45.00 3.30 -5.51
C GLY A 655 -46.45 2.92 -5.17
N GLY A 656 -47.26 3.93 -4.85
CA GLY A 656 -48.70 3.77 -4.63
C GLY A 656 -49.51 3.95 -5.93
N ALA A 657 -50.66 3.29 -6.00
CA ALA A 657 -51.54 3.30 -7.16
C ALA A 657 -52.64 4.38 -7.18
N GLY A 658 -53.08 4.71 -8.38
CA GLY A 658 -54.19 5.62 -8.68
C GLY A 658 -55.57 4.97 -8.59
N ALA A 659 -56.62 5.81 -8.44
CA ALA A 659 -58.00 5.36 -8.37
C ALA A 659 -58.62 5.22 -9.78
N GLY A 660 -59.59 4.33 -9.94
CA GLY A 660 -60.31 4.18 -11.19
C GLY A 660 -61.31 5.32 -11.46
N GLY A 661 -61.55 5.60 -12.73
CA GLY A 661 -62.52 6.58 -13.22
C GLY A 661 -63.96 6.12 -13.00
N THR A 662 -64.88 7.05 -12.78
CA THR A 662 -66.31 6.72 -12.71
C THR A 662 -66.90 6.51 -14.10
N GLY A 663 -67.82 5.58 -14.26
CA GLY A 663 -68.51 5.36 -15.53
C GLY A 663 -69.50 6.49 -15.88
N ALA A 664 -69.67 6.74 -17.17
CA ALA A 664 -70.59 7.74 -17.71
C ALA A 664 -72.05 7.41 -17.34
N ALA A 665 -72.84 8.44 -17.03
CA ALA A 665 -74.28 8.26 -16.94
C ALA A 665 -74.86 7.99 -18.34
N GLY A 666 -75.80 7.04 -18.43
CA GLY A 666 -76.51 6.70 -19.64
C GLY A 666 -77.25 7.90 -20.23
N THR A 667 -77.33 7.94 -21.55
CA THR A 667 -77.97 8.97 -22.36
C THR A 667 -79.08 8.35 -23.22
N ALA A 668 -79.84 9.17 -23.94
CA ALA A 668 -80.88 8.67 -24.84
C ALA A 668 -80.33 7.74 -25.94
N ASP A 669 -79.11 8.00 -26.40
CA ASP A 669 -78.44 7.21 -27.45
C ASP A 669 -77.65 6.02 -26.87
N HIS A 670 -77.19 6.15 -25.61
CA HIS A 670 -76.48 5.12 -24.86
C HIS A 670 -77.19 4.86 -23.54
N ILE A 671 -78.27 4.09 -23.58
CA ILE A 671 -79.20 4.01 -22.44
C ILE A 671 -78.57 3.43 -21.17
N ASN A 672 -77.61 2.52 -21.27
CA ASN A 672 -76.95 1.96 -20.09
C ASN A 672 -75.87 2.92 -19.58
N GLY A 673 -75.68 3.01 -18.27
CA GLY A 673 -74.51 3.67 -17.71
C GLY A 673 -73.25 2.84 -17.95
N GLY A 674 -72.12 3.52 -18.15
CA GLY A 674 -70.83 2.86 -18.31
C GLY A 674 -70.31 2.29 -16.99
N ASN A 675 -69.41 1.33 -17.07
CA ASN A 675 -68.76 0.73 -15.91
C ASN A 675 -67.75 1.70 -15.28
N GLY A 676 -67.53 1.59 -13.98
CA GLY A 676 -66.40 2.26 -13.33
C GLY A 676 -65.10 1.52 -13.63
N GLY A 677 -64.01 2.27 -13.79
CA GLY A 677 -62.67 1.73 -13.99
C GLY A 677 -62.13 1.08 -12.72
N ASP A 678 -61.31 0.05 -12.88
CA ASP A 678 -60.58 -0.56 -11.76
C ASP A 678 -59.52 0.40 -11.21
N ALA A 679 -59.15 0.25 -9.94
CA ALA A 679 -57.97 0.93 -9.40
C ALA A 679 -56.67 0.27 -9.88
N GLY A 680 -55.57 1.01 -9.82
CA GLY A 680 -54.24 0.46 -10.09
C GLY A 680 -53.70 -0.39 -8.94
N ASP A 681 -52.64 -1.15 -9.23
CA ASP A 681 -51.88 -1.95 -8.28
C ASP A 681 -50.64 -1.21 -7.77
N ALA A 682 -50.27 -1.40 -6.50
CA ALA A 682 -49.03 -0.84 -5.99
C ALA A 682 -47.85 -1.63 -6.54
N GLY A 683 -46.71 -0.96 -6.75
CA GLY A 683 -45.51 -1.61 -7.25
C GLY A 683 -44.93 -2.63 -6.26
N GLU A 684 -43.89 -3.33 -6.69
CA GLU A 684 -43.08 -4.19 -5.83
C GLU A 684 -42.03 -3.38 -5.06
N VAL A 685 -41.65 -3.85 -3.87
CA VAL A 685 -40.52 -3.26 -3.12
C VAL A 685 -39.22 -3.72 -3.75
N GLY A 686 -38.20 -2.86 -3.74
CA GLY A 686 -36.86 -3.22 -4.19
C GLY A 686 -36.19 -4.17 -3.20
N GLN A 687 -35.34 -5.05 -3.70
CA GLN A 687 -34.58 -5.99 -2.88
C GLN A 687 -33.37 -5.30 -2.25
N GLY A 688 -32.95 -5.78 -1.08
CA GLY A 688 -31.67 -5.40 -0.49
C GLY A 688 -30.51 -5.98 -1.31
N GLY A 689 -29.44 -5.21 -1.45
CA GLY A 689 -28.23 -5.67 -2.13
C GLY A 689 -27.42 -6.64 -1.28
N ALA A 690 -26.66 -7.52 -1.93
CA ALA A 690 -25.74 -8.42 -1.22
C ALA A 690 -24.58 -7.65 -0.57
N GLY A 691 -23.99 -8.20 0.50
CA GLY A 691 -22.70 -7.70 0.98
C GLY A 691 -21.55 -8.15 0.08
N GLY A 692 -20.44 -7.41 0.12
CA GLY A 692 -19.22 -7.75 -0.60
C GLY A 692 -18.48 -8.92 0.02
N SER A 693 -17.62 -9.56 -0.76
CA SER A 693 -16.75 -10.64 -0.28
C SER A 693 -15.50 -10.07 0.40
N GLY A 694 -14.80 -10.86 1.24
CA GLY A 694 -13.60 -10.43 1.95
C GLY A 694 -13.19 -11.43 3.02
N ALA A 695 -12.29 -11.03 3.93
CA ALA A 695 -11.96 -11.82 5.13
C ALA A 695 -13.21 -12.10 5.97
N HIS A 696 -14.09 -11.10 6.08
CA HIS A 696 -15.47 -11.25 6.50
C HIS A 696 -16.39 -10.73 5.38
N GLU A 697 -17.43 -11.49 5.05
CA GLU A 697 -18.46 -11.05 4.12
C GLU A 697 -19.22 -9.84 4.71
N GLY A 698 -19.54 -8.88 3.85
CA GLY A 698 -20.39 -7.76 4.20
C GLY A 698 -21.81 -8.20 4.53
N ALA A 699 -22.49 -7.43 5.37
CA ALA A 699 -23.91 -7.65 5.61
C ALA A 699 -24.74 -7.30 4.37
N PRO A 700 -25.72 -8.14 3.97
CA PRO A 700 -26.71 -7.76 2.97
C PRO A 700 -27.57 -6.58 3.46
N GLY A 701 -28.03 -5.77 2.52
CA GLY A 701 -29.07 -4.79 2.77
C GLY A 701 -30.43 -5.43 3.00
N ALA A 702 -31.33 -4.69 3.65
CA ALA A 702 -32.73 -5.10 3.78
C ALA A 702 -33.54 -4.70 2.55
N ASP A 703 -34.56 -5.48 2.21
CA ASP A 703 -35.57 -5.13 1.22
C ASP A 703 -36.31 -3.84 1.60
N GLY A 704 -36.85 -3.16 0.60
CA GLY A 704 -37.63 -1.95 0.78
C GLY A 704 -38.86 -2.16 1.63
N ALA A 705 -39.17 -1.17 2.47
CA ALA A 705 -40.39 -1.22 3.26
C ALA A 705 -41.64 -1.08 2.35
N PRO A 706 -42.64 -1.97 2.47
CA PRO A 706 -43.86 -1.87 1.67
C PRO A 706 -44.70 -0.66 2.08
N ARG A 707 -45.20 0.08 1.09
CA ARG A 707 -46.11 1.19 1.28
C ARG A 707 -47.51 0.67 1.62
N THR A 708 -47.97 0.96 2.85
CA THR A 708 -49.28 0.54 3.36
C THR A 708 -50.34 1.66 3.39
N ALA A 709 -50.05 2.83 2.82
CA ALA A 709 -51.02 3.94 2.75
C ALA A 709 -52.21 3.60 1.83
N ASN A 710 -53.31 4.36 1.92
CA ASN A 710 -54.51 4.13 1.09
C ASN A 710 -54.15 4.23 -0.40
N ASN A 711 -54.31 3.12 -1.13
CA ASN A 711 -54.24 3.12 -2.58
C ASN A 711 -55.57 3.59 -3.16
N GLY A 712 -55.56 4.03 -4.42
CA GLY A 712 -56.78 4.41 -5.12
C GLY A 712 -57.84 3.30 -5.10
N GLY A 713 -59.13 3.67 -5.02
CA GLY A 713 -60.26 2.73 -5.06
C GLY A 713 -60.84 2.59 -6.46
N GLY A 714 -61.64 1.54 -6.67
CA GLY A 714 -62.37 1.33 -7.92
C GLY A 714 -63.37 2.46 -8.17
N GLY A 715 -63.55 2.82 -9.43
CA GLY A 715 -64.49 3.84 -9.86
C GLY A 715 -65.94 3.38 -9.73
N SER A 716 -66.86 4.30 -9.45
CA SER A 716 -68.29 3.97 -9.42
C SER A 716 -68.86 3.79 -10.83
N GLY A 717 -69.77 2.82 -11.01
CA GLY A 717 -70.54 2.67 -12.24
C GLY A 717 -71.49 3.84 -12.49
N GLY A 718 -71.71 4.15 -13.76
CA GLY A 718 -72.60 5.19 -14.23
C GLY A 718 -74.07 4.83 -14.04
N ARG A 719 -74.92 5.81 -13.78
CA ARG A 719 -76.38 5.59 -13.70
C ARG A 719 -76.96 5.30 -15.09
N GLY A 720 -77.92 4.39 -15.21
CA GLY A 720 -78.68 4.17 -16.44
C GLY A 720 -79.62 5.33 -16.80
N PHE A 721 -79.94 5.46 -18.08
CA PHE A 721 -80.80 6.51 -18.63
C PHE A 721 -82.27 6.31 -18.25
N ASP A 722 -82.91 7.39 -17.81
CA ASP A 722 -84.35 7.43 -17.60
C ASP A 722 -85.09 7.53 -18.95
N ALA A 723 -85.80 6.48 -19.33
CA ALA A 723 -86.52 6.44 -20.59
C ALA A 723 -87.67 7.45 -20.60
N THR A 724 -87.72 8.29 -21.64
CA THR A 724 -88.78 9.29 -21.83
C THR A 724 -89.78 8.88 -22.91
N ALA A 725 -89.37 7.97 -23.81
CA ALA A 725 -90.23 7.42 -24.85
C ALA A 725 -91.29 6.49 -24.24
N PRO A 726 -92.57 6.59 -24.66
CA PRO A 726 -93.60 5.80 -24.01
C PRO A 726 -93.40 4.29 -24.09
N GLY A 727 -93.60 3.60 -22.98
CA GLY A 727 -93.40 2.15 -22.86
C GLY A 727 -91.93 1.67 -22.97
N ALA A 728 -90.97 2.57 -23.21
CA ALA A 728 -89.56 2.21 -23.35
C ALA A 728 -88.93 1.88 -21.99
N LYS A 729 -88.01 0.91 -21.99
CA LYS A 729 -87.31 0.49 -20.77
C LYS A 729 -86.25 1.51 -20.37
N GLY A 730 -86.14 1.80 -19.08
CA GLY A 730 -84.99 2.53 -18.53
C GLY A 730 -83.71 1.73 -18.72
N GLY A 731 -82.58 2.42 -18.88
CA GLY A 731 -81.29 1.76 -19.07
C GLY A 731 -80.72 1.20 -17.77
N ASN A 732 -79.87 0.20 -17.87
CA ASN A 732 -79.22 -0.40 -16.70
C ASN A 732 -78.12 0.52 -16.16
N GLY A 733 -77.87 0.48 -14.86
CA GLY A 733 -76.66 1.08 -14.27
C GLY A 733 -75.42 0.25 -14.60
N GLY A 734 -74.28 0.92 -14.74
CA GLY A 734 -72.99 0.25 -14.96
C GLY A 734 -72.44 -0.37 -13.68
N ASN A 735 -71.55 -1.35 -13.82
CA ASN A 735 -70.91 -1.99 -12.68
C ASN A 735 -69.87 -1.05 -12.05
N GLY A 736 -69.60 -1.19 -10.75
CA GLY A 736 -68.46 -0.54 -10.11
C GLY A 736 -67.15 -1.26 -10.42
N GLY A 737 -66.06 -0.52 -10.54
CA GLY A 737 -64.72 -1.06 -10.77
C GLY A 737 -64.14 -1.72 -9.51
N ASN A 738 -63.20 -2.62 -9.69
CA ASN A 738 -62.52 -3.33 -8.60
C ASN A 738 -61.49 -2.43 -7.89
N GLY A 739 -61.22 -2.72 -6.62
CA GLY A 739 -60.08 -2.15 -5.89
C GLY A 739 -58.76 -2.83 -6.31
N GLY A 740 -57.64 -2.16 -6.04
CA GLY A 740 -56.28 -2.59 -6.39
C GLY A 740 -55.67 -3.53 -5.36
N THR A 741 -54.52 -3.18 -4.79
CA THR A 741 -53.77 -4.05 -3.85
C THR A 741 -54.11 -3.84 -2.36
N TYR A 742 -53.48 -2.83 -1.75
CA TYR A 742 -53.54 -2.54 -0.32
C TYR A 742 -54.49 -1.39 -0.01
N ASN A 743 -55.35 -1.55 1.00
CA ASN A 743 -56.27 -0.53 1.50
C ASN A 743 -57.07 0.15 0.37
N SER A 744 -57.57 -0.64 -0.57
CA SER A 744 -58.28 -0.18 -1.76
C SER A 744 -59.68 -0.79 -1.80
N ASN A 745 -60.71 0.05 -1.87
CA ASN A 745 -62.10 -0.41 -1.92
C ASN A 745 -62.60 -0.55 -3.35
N GLY A 746 -63.54 -1.47 -3.57
CA GLY A 746 -64.30 -1.55 -4.82
C GLY A 746 -65.25 -0.36 -4.99
N GLY A 747 -65.47 0.02 -6.24
CA GLY A 747 -66.40 1.05 -6.64
C GLY A 747 -67.85 0.61 -6.51
N SER A 748 -68.74 1.56 -6.22
CA SER A 748 -70.18 1.26 -6.16
C SER A 748 -70.79 1.07 -7.55
N GLY A 749 -71.74 0.15 -7.68
CA GLY A 749 -72.55 -0.01 -8.89
C GLY A 749 -73.48 1.17 -9.14
N GLY A 750 -73.70 1.48 -10.42
CA GLY A 750 -74.59 2.54 -10.88
C GLY A 750 -76.07 2.19 -10.67
N ALA A 751 -76.90 3.19 -10.40
CA ALA A 751 -78.35 2.95 -10.31
C ALA A 751 -78.96 2.73 -11.71
N GLY A 752 -80.02 1.91 -11.81
CA GLY A 752 -80.80 1.76 -13.04
C GLY A 752 -81.69 2.98 -13.31
N GLY A 753 -81.91 3.27 -14.59
CA GLY A 753 -82.80 4.34 -15.04
C GLY A 753 -84.27 3.95 -14.98
N ASN A 754 -85.16 4.94 -14.85
CA ASN A 754 -86.60 4.74 -14.80
C ASN A 754 -87.19 4.39 -16.18
N GLY A 755 -88.26 3.60 -16.22
CA GLY A 755 -88.99 3.28 -17.45
C GLY A 755 -89.91 4.41 -17.93
N GLY A 756 -90.13 4.51 -19.24
CA GLY A 756 -90.96 5.55 -19.84
C GLY A 756 -92.46 5.32 -19.60
N PRO A 757 -93.27 6.38 -19.50
CA PRO A 757 -94.71 6.26 -19.23
C PRO A 757 -95.45 5.56 -20.37
N GLY A 758 -96.60 4.91 -20.14
CA GLY A 758 -97.39 4.30 -21.22
C GLY A 758 -98.15 5.33 -22.06
N THR A 759 -98.50 5.00 -23.31
CA THR A 759 -99.41 5.81 -24.13
C THR A 759 -100.86 5.59 -23.69
N ALA A 760 -101.65 6.66 -23.62
CA ALA A 760 -103.09 6.53 -23.38
C ALA A 760 -103.78 5.79 -24.55
N GLY A 761 -104.86 5.05 -24.27
CA GLY A 761 -105.66 4.35 -25.29
C GLY A 761 -106.50 5.31 -26.15
N ASP A 762 -106.89 4.91 -27.36
CA ASP A 762 -107.77 5.74 -28.22
C ASP A 762 -109.18 5.79 -27.58
N PRO A 763 -109.67 6.98 -27.20
CA PRO A 763 -110.94 7.12 -26.50
C PRO A 763 -112.16 6.70 -27.34
N ASN A 764 -112.01 6.51 -28.66
CA ASN A 764 -113.13 6.22 -29.58
C ASN A 764 -113.30 4.75 -29.95
N THR A 765 -112.30 3.91 -29.70
CA THR A 765 -112.35 2.47 -29.98
C THR A 765 -112.46 1.62 -28.72
N GLY A 766 -112.26 2.23 -27.53
CA GLY A 766 -112.25 1.51 -26.25
C GLY A 766 -110.96 0.72 -26.01
N ASP A 767 -109.93 0.97 -26.81
CA ASP A 767 -108.65 0.27 -26.69
C ASP A 767 -107.95 0.63 -25.35
N PRO A 768 -107.35 -0.35 -24.66
CA PRO A 768 -106.61 -0.11 -23.44
C PRO A 768 -105.36 0.74 -23.69
N GLY A 769 -104.98 1.56 -22.69
CA GLY A 769 -103.68 2.25 -22.70
C GLY A 769 -102.53 1.26 -22.66
N THR A 770 -101.39 1.63 -23.24
CA THR A 770 -100.22 0.76 -23.21
C THR A 770 -99.57 0.78 -21.81
N PRO A 771 -98.97 -0.33 -21.37
CA PRO A 771 -98.18 -0.37 -20.15
C PRO A 771 -97.02 0.63 -20.20
N GLY A 772 -96.61 1.15 -19.04
CA GLY A 772 -95.33 1.85 -18.93
C GLY A 772 -94.16 0.88 -19.08
N GLY A 773 -93.00 1.40 -19.48
CA GLY A 773 -91.80 0.62 -19.65
C GLY A 773 -91.22 0.15 -18.32
N ALA A 774 -90.48 -0.95 -18.32
CA ALA A 774 -89.78 -1.41 -17.12
C ALA A 774 -88.64 -0.43 -16.74
N GLY A 775 -88.34 -0.31 -15.44
CA GLY A 775 -87.10 0.32 -15.01
C GLY A 775 -85.89 -0.56 -15.33
N GLY A 776 -84.73 0.07 -15.46
CA GLY A 776 -83.45 -0.60 -15.66
C GLY A 776 -82.93 -1.24 -14.37
N GLN A 777 -82.05 -2.23 -14.52
CA GLN A 777 -81.40 -2.87 -13.37
C GLN A 777 -80.31 -1.96 -12.80
N GLY A 778 -80.02 -2.07 -11.50
CA GLY A 778 -78.80 -1.48 -10.93
C GLY A 778 -77.58 -2.33 -11.29
N GLY A 779 -76.42 -1.71 -11.39
CA GLY A 779 -75.16 -2.40 -11.62
C GLY A 779 -74.60 -3.04 -10.35
N ASP A 780 -73.73 -4.03 -10.51
CA ASP A 780 -73.05 -4.67 -9.38
C ASP A 780 -71.98 -3.76 -8.78
N GLY A 781 -71.65 -3.95 -7.50
CA GLY A 781 -70.49 -3.31 -6.88
C GLY A 781 -69.20 -4.05 -7.23
N GLY A 782 -68.08 -3.33 -7.32
CA GLY A 782 -66.77 -3.93 -7.59
C GLY A 782 -66.21 -4.70 -6.41
N SER A 783 -65.26 -5.60 -6.66
CA SER A 783 -64.54 -6.29 -5.59
C SER A 783 -63.58 -5.36 -4.83
N GLY A 784 -63.26 -5.68 -3.58
CA GLY A 784 -62.25 -4.93 -2.80
C GLY A 784 -60.83 -5.33 -3.20
N GLY A 785 -59.82 -4.65 -2.65
CA GLY A 785 -58.43 -4.88 -3.01
C GLY A 785 -57.94 -6.30 -2.69
N THR A 786 -56.98 -6.77 -3.48
CA THR A 786 -56.45 -8.14 -3.47
C THR A 786 -55.77 -8.53 -2.16
N VAL A 787 -55.25 -7.56 -1.39
CA VAL A 787 -54.66 -7.79 -0.06
C VAL A 787 -55.53 -7.22 1.05
N SER A 788 -56.04 -5.99 0.91
CA SER A 788 -56.88 -5.34 1.92
C SER A 788 -57.83 -4.33 1.29
N GLY A 789 -59.10 -4.38 1.67
CA GLY A 789 -60.13 -3.45 1.23
C GLY A 789 -61.53 -4.07 1.21
N ASN A 790 -62.54 -3.22 1.18
CA ASN A 790 -63.94 -3.64 1.15
C ASN A 790 -64.46 -3.66 -0.29
N GLY A 791 -65.38 -4.58 -0.58
CA GLY A 791 -66.15 -4.54 -1.82
C GLY A 791 -67.05 -3.31 -1.91
N GLY A 792 -67.38 -2.93 -3.14
CA GLY A 792 -68.31 -1.86 -3.46
C GLY A 792 -69.76 -2.26 -3.24
N LEU A 793 -70.61 -1.26 -2.98
CA LEU A 793 -72.05 -1.46 -2.85
C LEU A 793 -72.69 -1.62 -4.23
N GLY A 794 -73.65 -2.53 -4.37
CA GLY A 794 -74.47 -2.64 -5.59
C GLY A 794 -75.40 -1.44 -5.81
N GLY A 795 -75.77 -1.21 -7.06
CA GLY A 795 -76.67 -0.17 -7.51
C GLY A 795 -78.15 -0.50 -7.27
N ARG A 796 -78.96 0.53 -7.05
CA ARG A 796 -80.42 0.38 -6.95
C ARG A 796 -81.04 0.26 -8.35
N GLY A 797 -82.02 -0.62 -8.53
CA GLY A 797 -82.82 -0.69 -9.75
C GLY A 797 -83.68 0.56 -9.96
N GLY A 798 -84.00 0.85 -11.22
CA GLY A 798 -84.87 1.93 -11.65
C GLY A 798 -86.35 1.59 -11.48
N ASN A 799 -87.19 2.62 -11.33
CA ASN A 799 -88.63 2.44 -11.19
C ASN A 799 -89.28 2.16 -12.55
N GLY A 800 -90.36 1.37 -12.57
CA GLY A 800 -91.19 1.20 -13.76
C GLY A 800 -91.95 2.47 -14.13
N GLY A 801 -92.20 2.66 -15.42
CA GLY A 801 -93.00 3.74 -15.96
C GLY A 801 -94.48 3.59 -15.59
N VAL A 802 -95.15 4.71 -15.36
CA VAL A 802 -96.60 4.74 -15.07
C VAL A 802 -97.37 4.30 -16.33
N GLY A 803 -98.33 3.38 -16.19
CA GLY A 803 -99.16 2.91 -17.31
C GLY A 803 -100.04 4.00 -17.93
N GLY A 804 -100.30 3.89 -19.23
CA GLY A 804 -101.19 4.80 -19.94
C GLY A 804 -102.64 4.63 -19.51
N ALA A 805 -103.38 5.73 -19.39
CA ALA A 805 -104.80 5.68 -19.05
C ALA A 805 -105.61 4.92 -20.12
N GLY A 806 -106.58 4.10 -19.70
CA GLY A 806 -107.45 3.33 -20.62
C GLY A 806 -108.49 4.21 -21.34
N GLY A 807 -108.92 3.81 -22.54
CA GLY A 807 -110.04 4.42 -23.24
C GLY A 807 -111.37 4.23 -22.48
N THR A 808 -112.27 5.21 -22.55
CA THR A 808 -113.59 5.14 -21.89
C THR A 808 -114.50 4.13 -22.58
N GLY A 809 -115.05 3.16 -21.84
CA GLY A 809 -115.94 2.13 -22.40
C GLY A 809 -117.26 2.68 -22.95
N VAL A 810 -117.73 2.11 -24.07
CA VAL A 810 -119.06 2.41 -24.64
C VAL A 810 -120.17 1.91 -23.70
N PRO A 811 -121.23 2.71 -23.41
CA PRO A 811 -122.33 2.32 -22.53
C PRO A 811 -123.00 1.00 -22.95
N GLY A 812 -123.14 0.06 -22.01
CA GLY A 812 -124.01 -1.11 -22.14
C GLY A 812 -125.45 -0.77 -21.76
N GLU A 813 -126.43 -1.32 -22.49
CA GLU A 813 -127.84 -0.93 -22.44
C GLU A 813 -128.54 -1.30 -21.11
N ASP A 814 -129.27 -0.35 -20.52
CA ASP A 814 -129.95 -0.40 -19.20
C ASP A 814 -131.07 -1.46 -19.09
N GLY A 815 -131.23 -2.06 -17.90
CA GLY A 815 -132.34 -2.95 -17.55
C GLY A 815 -133.03 -2.62 -16.22
N GLY A 816 -134.07 -1.76 -16.29
CA GLY A 816 -135.38 -1.88 -15.63
C GLY A 816 -135.50 -1.91 -14.09
N ALA A 817 -136.18 -0.89 -13.54
CA ALA A 817 -136.52 -0.67 -12.13
C ALA A 817 -137.75 -1.48 -11.62
N ASP A 818 -137.88 -1.65 -10.29
CA ASP A 818 -139.06 -1.30 -9.46
C ASP A 818 -138.92 -1.74 -7.97
N GLY A 819 -139.16 -0.83 -7.00
CA GLY A 819 -139.79 -1.22 -5.70
C GLY A 819 -139.17 -0.86 -4.32
N ALA A 820 -139.14 0.44 -3.96
CA ALA A 820 -139.44 1.08 -2.64
C ALA A 820 -138.81 0.64 -1.28
N GLY A 821 -138.04 1.58 -0.66
CA GLY A 821 -138.32 2.15 0.67
C GLY A 821 -137.40 1.83 1.87
N GLY A 822 -136.67 2.84 2.40
CA GLY A 822 -136.20 2.82 3.81
C GLY A 822 -134.93 3.62 4.19
N ALA A 823 -135.14 4.85 4.66
CA ALA A 823 -134.40 5.65 5.68
C ALA A 823 -132.85 5.80 5.73
N ALA A 824 -132.46 7.00 6.18
CA ALA A 824 -131.12 7.56 6.26
C ALA A 824 -130.15 6.92 7.27
N GLY A 825 -128.85 7.05 6.98
CA GLY A 825 -127.73 6.84 7.91
C GLY A 825 -126.48 7.61 7.45
N THR A 826 -126.00 8.53 8.30
CA THR A 826 -124.82 9.38 8.14
C THR A 826 -123.50 8.64 8.36
N GLY A 827 -122.44 9.05 7.64
CA GLY A 827 -121.08 9.22 8.18
C GLY A 827 -120.24 7.96 8.49
N GLY A 828 -119.10 7.83 7.81
CA GLY A 828 -118.03 6.90 8.16
C GLY A 828 -116.69 7.34 7.56
N SER A 829 -115.92 8.10 8.35
CA SER A 829 -114.55 8.54 8.08
C SER A 829 -113.54 7.39 8.10
N ARG A 830 -112.42 7.57 7.38
CA ARG A 830 -111.06 7.01 7.58
C ARG A 830 -110.94 5.64 8.27
N ALA A 831 -110.33 4.69 7.55
CA ALA A 831 -109.46 3.69 8.17
C ALA A 831 -108.00 4.02 7.84
N GLY A 832 -107.31 4.61 8.83
CA GLY A 832 -105.85 4.62 8.88
C GLY A 832 -105.33 3.41 9.64
N SER A 833 -104.04 3.16 9.44
CA SER A 833 -103.12 2.36 10.27
C SER A 833 -103.37 0.86 10.42
N VAL A 834 -102.47 0.07 9.82
CA VAL A 834 -101.79 -1.01 10.55
C VAL A 834 -100.29 -0.75 10.41
N SER A 835 -99.64 -0.41 11.53
CA SER A 835 -98.19 -0.48 11.70
C SER A 835 -97.84 -1.80 12.39
N GLY A 836 -96.78 -2.49 11.95
CA GLY A 836 -96.21 -3.59 12.74
C GLY A 836 -95.28 -4.55 11.99
N GLY A 837 -94.05 -4.12 11.74
CA GLY A 837 -92.79 -4.80 12.11
C GLY A 837 -92.41 -6.17 11.51
N GLN A 838 -91.27 -6.19 10.82
CA GLN A 838 -89.98 -6.85 11.19
C GLN A 838 -89.03 -6.61 9.99
N GLY A 839 -87.78 -6.14 10.10
CA GLY A 839 -86.80 -6.21 11.18
C GLY A 839 -85.58 -6.97 10.65
N GLY A 840 -84.58 -6.26 10.13
CA GLY A 840 -83.31 -6.82 9.64
C GLY A 840 -82.14 -5.92 10.03
N THR A 841 -81.85 -5.86 11.33
CA THR A 841 -80.65 -5.22 11.89
C THR A 841 -79.61 -6.30 12.17
N GLY A 842 -78.47 -6.24 11.50
CA GLY A 842 -77.31 -7.08 11.78
C GLY A 842 -76.31 -6.37 12.69
N THR A 843 -75.83 -7.09 13.71
CA THR A 843 -74.83 -6.77 14.76
C THR A 843 -75.38 -6.05 16.00
N PRO A 844 -74.89 -6.32 17.24
CA PRO A 844 -73.64 -7.00 17.63
C PRO A 844 -73.83 -8.20 18.59
N ASN A 845 -72.83 -9.10 18.67
CA ASN A 845 -72.75 -10.11 19.74
C ASN A 845 -71.39 -10.05 20.46
N GLY A 846 -71.47 -9.74 21.74
CA GLY A 846 -70.51 -9.98 22.83
C GLY A 846 -71.30 -9.77 24.13
N PRO A 847 -71.08 -10.50 25.26
CA PRO A 847 -69.78 -10.47 25.94
C PRO A 847 -69.37 -11.69 26.85
N LYS A 848 -68.09 -11.67 27.26
CA LYS A 848 -67.45 -12.01 28.56
C LYS A 848 -67.68 -13.36 29.30
N GLY A 849 -66.56 -14.00 29.70
CA GLY A 849 -66.21 -14.15 31.13
C GLY A 849 -65.75 -15.53 31.67
N ALA A 850 -64.43 -15.71 31.82
CA ALA A 850 -63.64 -16.35 32.91
C ALA A 850 -63.86 -17.80 33.39
N SER A 851 -62.76 -18.59 33.48
CA SER A 851 -62.13 -19.10 34.74
C SER A 851 -60.99 -20.14 34.52
N GLY A 852 -59.80 -19.86 35.08
CA GLY A 852 -59.04 -20.69 36.06
C GLY A 852 -58.32 -22.02 35.70
N ASP A 853 -56.98 -21.93 35.52
CA ASP A 853 -55.84 -22.62 36.22
C ASP A 853 -55.67 -24.17 36.30
N PRO A 854 -54.47 -24.76 36.68
CA PRO A 854 -53.08 -24.23 36.86
C PRO A 854 -51.89 -25.15 36.40
N GLY A 855 -50.64 -24.64 36.48
CA GLY A 855 -49.36 -25.40 36.67
C GLY A 855 -48.42 -25.48 35.45
N ALA A 856 -47.09 -25.24 35.50
CA ALA A 856 -46.11 -25.26 36.60
C ALA A 856 -44.82 -24.45 36.26
N ALA A 857 -44.08 -24.12 37.33
CA ALA A 857 -42.75 -23.47 37.46
C ALA A 857 -41.70 -23.85 36.40
N GLY A 858 -40.68 -23.04 36.00
CA GLY A 858 -39.85 -22.00 36.64
C GLY A 858 -38.36 -22.32 36.27
N PRO A 859 -37.31 -21.55 36.67
CA PRO A 859 -37.29 -20.16 37.14
C PRO A 859 -36.02 -19.34 36.70
N ASN A 860 -36.00 -18.07 37.15
CA ASN A 860 -34.85 -17.20 37.48
C ASN A 860 -34.29 -16.19 36.46
N GLY A 861 -34.48 -14.90 36.79
CA GLY A 861 -33.65 -13.78 36.33
C GLY A 861 -34.32 -12.41 36.38
N GLU A 862 -34.72 -11.93 37.57
CA GLU A 862 -35.27 -10.58 37.79
C GLU A 862 -34.22 -9.44 37.70
N PRO A 863 -34.65 -8.15 37.61
CA PRO A 863 -34.00 -7.09 36.83
C PRO A 863 -33.45 -5.91 37.65
N GLY A 864 -32.57 -5.12 37.01
CA GLY A 864 -32.14 -3.80 37.47
C GLY A 864 -32.62 -2.70 36.52
N THR A 865 -33.34 -1.73 37.08
CA THR A 865 -34.10 -0.66 36.43
C THR A 865 -33.31 0.61 36.10
N ALA A 866 -33.81 1.30 35.07
CA ALA A 866 -34.09 2.75 34.98
C ALA A 866 -33.06 3.74 34.40
N GLY A 867 -33.63 4.61 33.53
CA GLY A 867 -33.14 5.95 33.16
C GLY A 867 -32.53 5.96 31.77
N GLY A 868 -32.94 6.79 30.81
CA GLY A 868 -33.81 7.94 30.80
C GLY A 868 -33.75 8.52 29.37
N ALA A 869 -34.81 9.23 29.00
CA ALA A 869 -35.05 9.75 27.66
C ALA A 869 -33.97 10.71 27.13
N THR A 870 -33.62 10.57 25.86
CA THR A 870 -33.44 11.70 24.92
C THR A 870 -33.81 11.25 23.50
N ASN A 871 -34.64 12.07 22.86
CA ASN A 871 -35.26 11.93 21.55
C ASN A 871 -34.24 12.14 20.40
N PRO A 872 -34.40 11.53 19.21
CA PRO A 872 -33.98 12.13 17.95
C PRO A 872 -35.06 13.08 17.40
#